data_AF-A0ABD1L2Q6-F1
#
_entry.id   AF-A0ABD1L2Q6-F1
#
_cell.length_a   1.000
_cell.length_b   1.000
_cell.length_c   1.000
_cell.angle_alpha   90.00
_cell.angle_beta   90.00
_cell.angle_gamma   90.00
#
_symmetry.space_group_name_H-M   'P 1'
#
loop_
_entity.id
_entity.type
_entity.pdbx_description
1 polymer ?
#
loop_
_entity_poly.entity_id
_entity_poly.type
_entity_poly.pdbx_seq_one_letter_code
_entity_poly.pdbx_strand_id
1 'polypeptide(L)'
;METELQWNLVLAVCASLVINIVAENNEGAHRKLSNIDYSGVISIDCGVNEAYTDKTTNLQYQADDFQFGEVYNVSSTYNFNYVSQIQKQLNTLRSFPCGKRNCYTMTPKQGKNQKYIIRAYFAYGNYDNKNKPPIFDLHLGVNFFKTINFTEADRVIRIEAIHFASTDTLHFCLVNIDQGVPFISMLELWPLDNYIYQTSSTLLTLDLLTRINLGASQDNNSFIRYTDDIYGRSWEVQNDYDTVSIKTASSIDLDKLFDPYKLPAEVLSTAVEKLKSDSLEFTLNYGTDSEYYVYLHFFDMKDRANKQNRILNIIINGFDDEANFTQPLTLSYWKPNSIILPVKQGQGIFKILIEATSDSDLPAMLNALEIYRVVPQSDSATQQEDVDAIWHIRDFYKIYSMNWQGDPCEPKNFTWEGVVCSDGDTPRIISLNLSSSKLSGGIDVTFSNLTHLETLDLSNNELTGEVPEFFAQLPRLKILNLSRNMLTGSIPESLKAKSSINSLQLSLDGNLCPYQTGSCKSNNPKFVIPLVASITTIVAVVFIIYIIVMVIRRLRQNGKVISSISVKDEPLKPTNPVFSYSEILIITNNFTTMLGKGGFGKVYLGTLECGKKVAVKKLSLPSAQGYKEFQSEAKLLMHVHHRNVVSLVGYCDEGETKALVYEYLSEGNLQQKLSDKNPNFLEWIQRLKIAMDAANGLDYLHNGCKPPVIHRDLKTSNILLDENMHAKISDFGVSKTFANDTDTYVTTYPAGTPGYVDPEFYCSGTLNKKSDVYSFGIILLELITGQPALRGTPENLSYIIPWVNNKLRTGNIEEIVDPRLQGKYNAASAWKFIGIAMSCLPQVPIHRPHIDHVASELKECLSLELSLERTVSNVRDSLAMSSGQIEFH
;
A
#
# COMPACT_ATOMS: atom_id res chain seq x y z
N MET A 1 -41.67 -4.30 -46.29
CA MET A 1 -40.75 -3.82 -45.23
C MET A 1 -39.81 -4.89 -44.70
N GLU A 2 -40.03 -6.19 -44.94
CA GLU A 2 -39.07 -7.25 -44.57
C GLU A 2 -38.06 -7.61 -45.67
N THR A 3 -38.27 -7.18 -46.92
CA THR A 3 -37.37 -7.47 -48.05
C THR A 3 -36.24 -6.45 -48.23
N GLU A 4 -36.38 -5.21 -47.72
CA GLU A 4 -35.30 -4.20 -47.76
C GLU A 4 -34.26 -4.39 -46.65
N LEU A 5 -34.62 -4.99 -45.50
CA LEU A 5 -33.66 -5.26 -44.44
C LEU A 5 -32.71 -6.42 -44.78
N GLN A 6 -33.15 -7.40 -45.58
CA GLN A 6 -32.30 -8.51 -45.99
C GLN A 6 -31.24 -8.10 -47.03
N TRP A 7 -31.54 -7.16 -47.92
CA TRP A 7 -30.56 -6.65 -48.89
C TRP A 7 -29.51 -5.74 -48.26
N ASN A 8 -29.89 -4.93 -47.27
CA ASN A 8 -28.93 -4.10 -46.53
C ASN A 8 -27.98 -4.91 -45.64
N LEU A 9 -28.42 -6.07 -45.13
CA LEU A 9 -27.55 -6.98 -44.38
C LEU A 9 -26.53 -7.69 -45.28
N VAL A 10 -26.93 -8.09 -46.50
CA VAL A 10 -26.02 -8.73 -47.46
C VAL A 10 -25.00 -7.73 -48.01
N LEU A 11 -25.39 -6.49 -48.28
CA LEU A 11 -24.46 -5.42 -48.69
C LEU A 11 -23.49 -5.02 -47.57
N ALA A 12 -23.92 -5.01 -46.31
CA ALA A 12 -23.05 -4.75 -45.17
C ALA A 12 -22.03 -5.89 -44.93
N VAL A 13 -22.44 -7.16 -45.11
CA VAL A 13 -21.55 -8.32 -45.00
C VAL A 13 -20.56 -8.39 -46.17
N CYS A 14 -20.98 -8.04 -47.40
CA CYS A 14 -20.08 -7.95 -48.55
C CYS A 14 -19.11 -6.75 -48.46
N ALA A 15 -19.55 -5.59 -47.93
CA ALA A 15 -18.66 -4.45 -47.70
C ALA A 15 -17.62 -4.75 -46.60
N SER A 16 -17.98 -5.55 -45.58
CA SER A 16 -17.06 -6.01 -44.54
C SER A 16 -16.03 -7.02 -45.06
N LEU A 17 -16.40 -7.85 -46.04
CA LEU A 17 -15.46 -8.78 -46.69
C LEU A 17 -14.51 -8.07 -47.66
N VAL A 18 -14.95 -7.01 -48.34
CA VAL A 18 -14.09 -6.28 -49.31
C VAL A 18 -13.15 -5.30 -48.62
N ILE A 19 -13.51 -4.74 -47.45
CA ILE A 19 -12.60 -3.89 -46.66
C ILE A 19 -11.46 -4.71 -46.03
N ASN A 20 -11.66 -6.01 -45.75
CA ASN A 20 -10.58 -6.89 -45.30
C ASN A 20 -9.66 -7.39 -46.42
N ILE A 21 -10.07 -7.32 -47.69
CA ILE A 21 -9.25 -7.81 -48.82
C ILE A 21 -8.39 -6.67 -49.44
N VAL A 22 -8.70 -5.41 -49.15
CA VAL A 22 -7.93 -4.26 -49.68
C VAL A 22 -6.87 -3.74 -48.68
N ALA A 23 -6.91 -4.17 -47.42
CA ALA A 23 -5.88 -3.87 -46.42
C ALA A 23 -4.73 -4.90 -46.38
N GLU A 24 -4.81 -6.02 -47.11
CA GLU A 24 -3.78 -7.08 -47.14
C GLU A 24 -2.66 -6.87 -48.17
N ASN A 25 -2.67 -5.78 -48.93
CA ASN A 25 -1.74 -5.58 -50.05
C ASN A 25 -0.64 -4.53 -49.81
N ASN A 26 -0.11 -4.37 -48.59
CA ASN A 26 1.19 -3.71 -48.40
C ASN A 26 1.93 -3.90 -47.04
N GLU A 27 1.71 -4.98 -46.29
CA GLU A 27 2.60 -5.34 -45.17
C GLU A 27 3.40 -6.60 -45.53
N GLY A 28 4.73 -6.52 -45.40
CA GLY A 28 5.64 -7.64 -45.67
C GLY A 28 5.24 -8.88 -44.88
N ALA A 29 5.13 -10.00 -45.59
CA ALA A 29 4.64 -11.28 -45.09
C ALA A 29 5.59 -11.91 -44.05
N HIS A 30 5.44 -11.52 -42.78
CA HIS A 30 5.86 -12.31 -41.63
C HIS A 30 4.61 -12.67 -40.80
N ARG A 31 4.48 -13.95 -40.48
CA ARG A 31 3.28 -14.55 -39.89
C ARG A 31 3.19 -14.11 -38.43
N LYS A 32 2.38 -13.08 -38.12
CA LYS A 32 1.91 -12.81 -36.75
C LYS A 32 1.35 -14.12 -36.19
N LEU A 33 1.90 -14.62 -35.10
CA LEU A 33 1.46 -15.87 -34.48
C LEU A 33 0.03 -15.67 -33.95
N SER A 34 -0.97 -16.00 -34.77
CA SER A 34 -2.38 -15.66 -34.53
C SER A 34 -3.05 -16.43 -33.38
N ASN A 35 -2.33 -17.35 -32.72
CA ASN A 35 -2.84 -18.21 -31.64
C ASN A 35 -1.80 -18.42 -30.51
N ILE A 36 -1.06 -17.39 -30.07
CA ILE A 36 -0.24 -17.54 -28.86
C ILE A 36 -1.16 -17.56 -27.63
N ASP A 37 -1.09 -18.64 -26.85
CA ASP A 37 -1.75 -18.73 -25.55
C ASP A 37 -0.93 -17.98 -24.49
N TYR A 38 -1.39 -16.78 -24.11
CA TYR A 38 -0.79 -16.00 -23.03
C TYR A 38 -1.32 -16.39 -21.63
N SER A 39 -2.05 -17.49 -21.49
CA SER A 39 -2.68 -17.86 -20.22
C SER A 39 -1.68 -18.04 -19.06
N GLY A 40 -0.41 -18.30 -19.36
CA GLY A 40 0.68 -18.42 -18.38
C GLY A 40 1.40 -17.11 -18.03
N VAL A 41 1.06 -15.99 -18.68
CA VAL A 41 1.73 -14.69 -18.48
C VAL A 41 1.02 -13.91 -17.37
N ILE A 42 1.80 -13.30 -16.48
CA ILE A 42 1.29 -12.30 -15.52
C ILE A 42 1.77 -10.94 -16.01
N SER A 43 0.84 -10.02 -16.27
CA SER A 43 1.13 -8.63 -16.63
C SER A 43 0.32 -7.72 -15.71
N ILE A 44 1.00 -6.85 -14.98
CA ILE A 44 0.42 -5.89 -14.03
C ILE A 44 0.77 -4.49 -14.52
N ASP A 45 -0.27 -3.69 -14.77
CA ASP A 45 -0.15 -2.25 -15.02
C ASP A 45 -0.28 -1.55 -13.66
N CYS A 46 0.83 -1.07 -13.12
CA CYS A 46 0.88 -0.65 -11.73
C CYS A 46 0.12 0.68 -11.57
N GLY A 47 -0.91 0.68 -10.73
CA GLY A 47 -1.81 1.80 -10.49
C GLY A 47 -3.19 1.69 -11.13
N VAL A 48 -3.49 0.66 -11.92
CA VAL A 48 -4.85 0.48 -12.48
C VAL A 48 -5.76 -0.36 -11.59
N ASN A 49 -7.02 0.06 -11.45
CA ASN A 49 -7.99 -0.61 -10.58
C ASN A 49 -8.75 -1.75 -11.28
N GLU A 50 -8.70 -1.83 -12.61
CA GLU A 50 -9.47 -2.81 -13.39
C GLU A 50 -8.57 -3.49 -14.43
N ALA A 51 -8.77 -4.80 -14.58
CA ALA A 51 -8.11 -5.57 -15.61
C ALA A 51 -8.60 -5.17 -17.01
N TYR A 52 -7.71 -5.18 -17.99
CA TYR A 52 -8.04 -4.82 -19.37
C TYR A 52 -7.20 -5.57 -20.39
N THR A 53 -7.70 -5.67 -21.62
CA THR A 53 -6.90 -6.13 -22.77
C THR A 53 -6.31 -4.92 -23.47
N ASP A 54 -4.99 -4.88 -23.58
CA ASP A 54 -4.27 -3.83 -24.27
C ASP A 54 -4.49 -3.94 -25.78
N LYS A 55 -4.91 -2.86 -26.43
CA LYS A 55 -5.27 -2.89 -27.86
C LYS A 55 -4.05 -2.95 -28.78
N THR A 56 -2.89 -2.54 -28.30
CA THR A 56 -1.64 -2.50 -29.08
C THR A 56 -0.99 -3.88 -29.11
N THR A 57 -0.99 -4.56 -27.97
CA THR A 57 -0.27 -5.82 -27.75
C THR A 57 -1.18 -7.05 -27.67
N ASN A 58 -2.50 -6.86 -27.54
CA ASN A 58 -3.50 -7.89 -27.23
C ASN A 58 -3.27 -8.65 -25.91
N LEU A 59 -2.38 -8.15 -25.04
CA LEU A 59 -2.13 -8.75 -23.73
C LEU A 59 -3.20 -8.38 -22.70
N GLN A 60 -3.48 -9.32 -21.82
CA GLN A 60 -4.38 -9.09 -20.68
C GLN A 60 -3.57 -8.58 -19.49
N TYR A 61 -3.80 -7.32 -19.12
CA TYR A 61 -3.28 -6.72 -17.90
C TYR A 61 -4.25 -6.95 -16.75
N GLN A 62 -3.72 -7.38 -15.62
CA GLN A 62 -4.46 -7.59 -14.39
C GLN A 62 -4.61 -6.27 -13.63
N ALA A 63 -5.66 -6.16 -12.83
CA ALA A 63 -5.80 -5.07 -11.89
C ALA A 63 -4.66 -5.13 -10.86
N ASP A 64 -4.15 -3.98 -10.48
CA ASP A 64 -3.12 -3.85 -9.45
C ASP A 64 -3.78 -3.90 -8.06
N ASP A 65 -4.21 -5.10 -7.65
CA ASP A 65 -4.84 -5.40 -6.36
C ASP A 65 -3.83 -5.43 -5.20
N PHE A 66 -2.75 -4.66 -5.33
CA PHE A 66 -1.70 -4.56 -4.34
C PHE A 66 -2.18 -3.73 -3.13
N GLN A 67 -2.08 -4.32 -1.94
CA GLN A 67 -2.69 -3.80 -0.72
C GLN A 67 -2.01 -2.52 -0.18
N PHE A 68 -0.76 -2.27 -0.54
CA PHE A 68 0.05 -1.17 0.01
C PHE A 68 0.45 -0.15 -1.08
N GLY A 69 0.93 1.02 -0.65
CA GLY A 69 1.36 2.09 -1.55
C GLY A 69 0.22 2.98 -2.06
N GLU A 70 0.61 3.96 -2.87
CA GLU A 70 -0.24 5.02 -3.39
C GLU A 70 -0.18 5.03 -4.92
N VAL A 71 -1.30 5.34 -5.57
CA VAL A 71 -1.40 5.38 -7.03
C VAL A 71 -1.27 6.81 -7.52
N TYR A 72 -0.43 7.00 -8.55
CA TYR A 72 -0.23 8.29 -9.19
C TYR A 72 -0.38 8.18 -10.71
N ASN A 73 -0.87 9.27 -11.30
CA ASN A 73 -0.80 9.48 -12.74
C ASN A 73 0.51 10.19 -13.08
N VAL A 74 1.18 9.75 -14.13
CA VAL A 74 2.33 10.45 -14.68
C VAL A 74 1.83 11.66 -15.47
N SER A 75 2.51 12.81 -15.29
CA SER A 75 2.10 14.06 -15.94
C SER A 75 2.18 13.94 -17.46
N SER A 76 1.15 14.41 -18.17
CA SER A 76 1.10 14.44 -19.63
C SER A 76 2.15 15.34 -20.28
N THR A 77 2.84 16.18 -19.50
CA THR A 77 3.99 16.96 -19.95
C THR A 77 5.21 16.10 -20.26
N TYR A 78 5.31 14.93 -19.61
CA TYR A 78 6.39 13.97 -19.83
C TYR A 78 5.89 12.94 -20.83
N ASN A 79 6.52 12.92 -22.01
CA ASN A 79 6.06 12.12 -23.12
C ASN A 79 7.05 10.98 -23.42
N PHE A 80 6.61 9.74 -23.17
CA PHE A 80 7.39 8.53 -23.44
C PHE A 80 7.05 7.88 -24.80
N ASN A 81 6.63 8.67 -25.79
CA ASN A 81 6.25 8.20 -27.14
C ASN A 81 7.30 7.32 -27.83
N TYR A 82 8.58 7.42 -27.45
CA TYR A 82 9.64 6.54 -27.96
C TYR A 82 9.47 5.08 -27.51
N VAL A 83 8.65 4.81 -26.50
CA VAL A 83 8.26 3.48 -26.03
C VAL A 83 6.82 3.16 -26.47
N SER A 84 6.57 3.25 -27.77
CA SER A 84 5.22 3.22 -28.38
C SER A 84 4.37 1.98 -28.03
N GLN A 85 5.00 0.84 -27.72
CA GLN A 85 4.31 -0.42 -27.44
C GLN A 85 3.63 -0.48 -26.06
N ILE A 86 4.09 0.30 -25.08
CA ILE A 86 3.57 0.24 -23.70
C ILE A 86 3.19 1.61 -23.16
N GLN A 87 2.92 2.58 -24.04
CA GLN A 87 2.62 3.95 -23.65
C GLN A 87 1.46 4.05 -22.66
N LYS A 88 0.45 3.17 -22.79
CA LYS A 88 -0.71 3.17 -21.88
C LYS A 88 -0.27 2.86 -20.45
N GLN A 89 0.58 1.85 -20.27
CA GLN A 89 1.09 1.33 -19.01
C GLN A 89 2.07 2.29 -18.31
N LEU A 90 2.59 3.28 -19.03
CA LEU A 90 3.48 4.30 -18.47
C LEU A 90 2.73 5.55 -17.97
N ASN A 91 1.40 5.61 -18.13
CA ASN A 91 0.60 6.74 -17.67
C ASN A 91 0.28 6.69 -16.17
N THR A 92 0.40 5.50 -15.57
CA THR A 92 0.14 5.26 -14.15
C THR A 92 1.37 4.64 -13.50
N LEU A 93 1.47 4.82 -12.19
CA LEU A 93 2.44 4.13 -11.37
C LEU A 93 1.91 3.91 -9.96
N ARG A 94 2.50 2.93 -9.27
CA ARG A 94 2.36 2.75 -7.83
C ARG A 94 3.63 3.21 -7.13
N SER A 95 3.47 4.03 -6.10
CA SER A 95 4.50 4.62 -5.26
C SER A 95 4.43 4.03 -3.84
N PHE A 96 5.58 3.87 -3.18
CA PHE A 96 5.70 3.25 -1.85
C PHE A 96 6.34 4.21 -0.84
N PRO A 97 5.60 5.23 -0.35
CA PRO A 97 6.14 6.23 0.58
C PRO A 97 6.46 5.66 1.97
N CYS A 98 5.85 4.52 2.32
CA CYS A 98 6.01 3.84 3.59
C CYS A 98 6.64 2.44 3.38
N GLY A 99 7.29 1.93 4.43
CA GLY A 99 7.93 0.61 4.41
C GLY A 99 9.33 0.64 3.79
N LYS A 100 10.25 -0.15 4.36
CA LYS A 100 11.63 -0.27 3.85
C LYS A 100 11.74 -1.22 2.66
N ARG A 101 10.90 -2.25 2.60
CA ARG A 101 10.90 -3.27 1.54
C ARG A 101 9.45 -3.55 1.15
N ASN A 102 9.13 -3.31 -0.11
CA ASN A 102 7.78 -3.42 -0.64
C ASN A 102 7.75 -4.43 -1.79
N CYS A 103 6.99 -5.51 -1.65
CA CYS A 103 7.14 -6.69 -2.53
C CYS A 103 5.84 -7.08 -3.23
N TYR A 104 5.86 -7.08 -4.56
CA TYR A 104 4.87 -7.79 -5.37
C TYR A 104 5.06 -9.29 -5.21
N THR A 105 3.99 -9.99 -4.81
CA THR A 105 3.95 -11.45 -4.76
C THR A 105 3.22 -11.96 -5.99
N MET A 106 3.91 -12.75 -6.80
CA MET A 106 3.35 -13.35 -8.02
C MET A 106 3.30 -14.87 -7.87
N THR A 107 2.18 -15.48 -8.26
CA THR A 107 2.00 -16.94 -8.22
C THR A 107 1.80 -17.44 -9.65
N PRO A 108 2.88 -17.77 -10.39
CA PRO A 108 2.76 -18.25 -11.76
C PRO A 108 2.01 -19.58 -11.84
N LYS A 109 1.22 -19.78 -12.90
CA LYS A 109 0.40 -20.99 -13.08
C LYS A 109 1.22 -22.27 -13.18
N GLN A 110 2.41 -22.20 -13.77
CA GLN A 110 3.31 -23.35 -13.91
C GLN A 110 4.03 -23.70 -12.58
N GLY A 111 3.92 -22.83 -11.57
CA GLY A 111 4.47 -23.04 -10.22
C GLY A 111 6.00 -23.05 -10.16
N LYS A 112 6.53 -23.71 -9.15
CA LYS A 112 7.97 -23.84 -8.93
C LYS A 112 8.69 -24.73 -9.96
N ASN A 113 10.01 -24.66 -9.93
CA ASN A 113 10.95 -25.37 -10.80
C ASN A 113 10.83 -24.98 -12.28
N GLN A 114 10.51 -23.72 -12.54
CA GLN A 114 10.36 -23.15 -13.87
C GLN A 114 11.20 -21.87 -13.99
N LYS A 115 11.73 -21.62 -15.19
CA LYS A 115 12.35 -20.36 -15.54
C LYS A 115 11.28 -19.35 -15.96
N TYR A 116 11.51 -18.10 -15.59
CA TYR A 116 10.67 -16.99 -15.98
C TYR A 116 11.53 -15.82 -16.43
N ILE A 117 11.05 -15.08 -17.42
CA ILE A 117 11.51 -13.72 -17.69
C ILE A 117 10.68 -12.77 -16.82
N ILE A 118 11.34 -12.08 -15.91
CA ILE A 118 10.76 -10.99 -15.11
C ILE A 118 11.13 -9.69 -15.78
N ARG A 119 10.16 -8.80 -15.95
CA ARG A 119 10.40 -7.49 -16.56
C ARG A 119 9.65 -6.41 -15.82
N ALA A 120 10.30 -5.28 -15.57
CA ALA A 120 9.67 -4.13 -14.95
C ALA A 120 10.05 -2.83 -15.65
N TYR A 121 9.12 -1.88 -15.63
CA TYR A 121 9.31 -0.53 -16.15
C TYR A 121 9.05 0.50 -15.08
N PHE A 122 9.84 1.57 -15.17
CA PHE A 122 9.79 2.69 -14.26
C PHE A 122 9.80 4.00 -15.05
N ALA A 123 8.68 4.70 -15.03
CA ALA A 123 8.51 6.03 -15.62
C ALA A 123 8.24 7.05 -14.51
N TYR A 124 9.26 7.81 -14.10
CA TYR A 124 9.11 8.78 -13.01
C TYR A 124 8.19 9.93 -13.41
N GLY A 125 8.48 10.59 -14.54
CA GLY A 125 7.67 11.69 -15.10
C GLY A 125 7.27 12.76 -14.08
N ASN A 126 8.13 12.98 -13.06
CA ASN A 126 7.92 13.91 -11.97
C ASN A 126 6.53 13.79 -11.29
N TYR A 127 6.04 12.55 -11.11
CA TYR A 127 4.69 12.31 -10.57
C TYR A 127 4.45 12.96 -9.20
N ASP A 128 5.50 13.16 -8.41
CA ASP A 128 5.47 13.74 -7.07
C ASP A 128 5.78 15.24 -7.02
N ASN A 129 5.97 15.89 -8.18
CA ASN A 129 6.30 17.30 -8.34
C ASN A 129 7.59 17.77 -7.64
N LYS A 130 8.52 16.87 -7.30
CA LYS A 130 9.77 17.23 -6.60
C LYS A 130 10.94 17.56 -7.52
N ASN A 131 10.82 17.26 -8.81
CA ASN A 131 11.89 17.33 -9.82
C ASN A 131 13.16 16.61 -9.36
N LYS A 132 13.02 15.57 -8.54
CA LYS A 132 14.12 14.82 -7.97
C LYS A 132 13.81 13.33 -8.08
N PRO A 133 14.24 12.69 -9.18
CA PRO A 133 14.05 11.26 -9.36
C PRO A 133 14.63 10.46 -8.19
N PRO A 134 13.93 9.43 -7.70
CA PRO A 134 14.38 8.64 -6.56
C PRO A 134 15.46 7.62 -6.97
N ILE A 135 16.29 7.22 -6.00
CA ILE A 135 17.21 6.09 -6.12
C ILE A 135 16.77 5.02 -5.12
N PHE A 136 16.61 3.79 -5.59
CA PHE A 136 16.16 2.66 -4.77
C PHE A 136 16.64 1.33 -5.34
N ASP A 137 16.64 0.29 -4.50
CA ASP A 137 17.14 -1.03 -4.87
C ASP A 137 16.00 -1.97 -5.23
N LEU A 138 16.28 -2.93 -6.11
CA LEU A 138 15.41 -4.03 -6.45
C LEU A 138 15.99 -5.32 -5.90
N HIS A 139 15.13 -6.15 -5.34
CA HIS A 139 15.45 -7.51 -4.91
C HIS A 139 14.53 -8.50 -5.63
N LEU A 140 15.09 -9.63 -6.03
CA LEU A 140 14.37 -10.78 -6.56
C LEU A 140 14.44 -11.91 -5.53
N GLY A 141 13.30 -12.23 -4.92
CA GLY A 141 13.26 -13.03 -3.71
C GLY A 141 14.02 -12.34 -2.57
N VAL A 142 15.02 -13.03 -2.03
CA VAL A 142 15.89 -12.49 -0.96
C VAL A 142 17.09 -11.73 -1.51
N ASN A 143 17.51 -11.99 -2.75
CA ASN A 143 18.78 -11.48 -3.27
C ASN A 143 18.62 -10.08 -3.87
N PHE A 144 19.64 -9.24 -3.64
CA PHE A 144 19.78 -7.98 -4.36
C PHE A 144 19.88 -8.24 -5.86
N PHE A 145 19.14 -7.47 -6.65
CA PHE A 145 19.11 -7.60 -8.11
C PHE A 145 19.76 -6.40 -8.79
N LYS A 146 19.26 -5.18 -8.54
CA LYS A 146 19.69 -3.99 -9.29
C LYS A 146 19.26 -2.69 -8.60
N THR A 147 20.11 -1.67 -8.64
CA THR A 147 19.72 -0.31 -8.24
C THR A 147 19.05 0.42 -9.40
N ILE A 148 17.89 1.02 -9.14
CA ILE A 148 17.23 1.95 -10.04
C ILE A 148 17.76 3.35 -9.75
N ASN A 149 18.37 3.96 -10.76
CA ASN A 149 18.94 5.30 -10.68
C ASN A 149 18.61 6.07 -11.96
N PHE A 150 17.81 7.12 -11.82
CA PHE A 150 17.40 7.98 -12.93
C PHE A 150 18.39 9.13 -13.12
N THR A 151 18.71 9.40 -14.37
CA THR A 151 19.49 10.58 -14.78
C THR A 151 18.59 11.79 -15.02
N GLU A 152 17.40 11.57 -15.58
CA GLU A 152 16.44 12.60 -15.99
C GLU A 152 15.00 12.11 -15.73
N ALA A 153 14.05 13.03 -15.62
CA ALA A 153 12.67 12.72 -15.25
C ALA A 153 11.80 12.17 -16.40
N ASP A 154 12.20 12.41 -17.65
CA ASP A 154 11.58 11.93 -18.89
C ASP A 154 12.16 10.59 -19.40
N ARG A 155 13.08 10.00 -18.63
CA ARG A 155 13.66 8.70 -18.95
C ARG A 155 12.84 7.54 -18.37
N VAL A 156 12.58 6.55 -19.20
CA VAL A 156 12.03 5.25 -18.78
C VAL A 156 13.19 4.30 -18.49
N ILE A 157 13.20 3.72 -17.29
CA ILE A 157 14.11 2.62 -16.97
C ILE A 157 13.38 1.31 -17.17
N ARG A 158 13.99 0.42 -17.94
CA ARG A 158 13.54 -0.95 -18.19
C ARG A 158 14.53 -1.91 -17.55
N ILE A 159 14.02 -2.88 -16.81
CA ILE A 159 14.82 -4.01 -16.32
C ILE A 159 14.22 -5.32 -16.81
N GLU A 160 15.07 -6.30 -17.05
CA GLU A 160 14.65 -7.66 -17.38
C GLU A 160 15.65 -8.66 -16.78
N ALA A 161 15.14 -9.75 -16.21
CA ALA A 161 15.97 -10.84 -15.73
C ALA A 161 15.35 -12.19 -16.07
N ILE A 162 16.19 -13.20 -16.31
CA ILE A 162 15.79 -14.59 -16.29
C ILE A 162 16.00 -15.10 -14.87
N HIS A 163 14.95 -15.62 -14.26
CA HIS A 163 14.97 -16.13 -12.89
C HIS A 163 14.38 -17.54 -12.84
N PHE A 164 15.03 -18.44 -12.11
CA PHE A 164 14.51 -19.77 -11.82
C PHE A 164 13.72 -19.73 -10.52
N ALA A 165 12.40 -19.97 -10.58
CA ALA A 165 11.56 -19.98 -9.40
C ALA A 165 11.72 -21.32 -8.66
N SER A 166 12.37 -21.33 -7.49
CA SER A 166 12.46 -22.50 -6.62
C SER A 166 11.17 -22.78 -5.84
N THR A 167 10.25 -21.82 -5.82
CA THR A 167 9.04 -21.77 -4.99
C THR A 167 7.83 -21.44 -5.84
N ASP A 168 6.63 -21.76 -5.35
CA ASP A 168 5.38 -21.53 -6.10
C ASP A 168 4.99 -20.04 -6.14
N THR A 169 5.62 -19.23 -5.30
CA THR A 169 5.51 -17.78 -5.25
C THR A 169 6.84 -17.12 -5.58
N LEU A 170 6.78 -15.96 -6.24
CA LEU A 170 7.94 -15.13 -6.56
C LEU A 170 7.73 -13.73 -5.99
N HIS A 171 8.74 -13.21 -5.30
CA HIS A 171 8.70 -11.88 -4.72
C HIS A 171 9.57 -10.90 -5.52
N PHE A 172 8.95 -9.86 -6.07
CA PHE A 172 9.64 -8.74 -6.70
C PHE A 172 9.59 -7.53 -5.77
N CYS A 173 10.71 -7.18 -5.15
CA CYS A 173 10.77 -6.23 -4.05
C CYS A 173 11.47 -4.94 -4.42
N LEU A 174 10.86 -3.81 -4.05
CA LEU A 174 11.42 -2.47 -4.12
C LEU A 174 11.86 -2.05 -2.71
N VAL A 175 13.14 -1.73 -2.55
CA VAL A 175 13.77 -1.42 -1.27
C VAL A 175 14.13 0.06 -1.21
N ASN A 176 13.57 0.73 -0.20
CA ASN A 176 13.87 2.13 0.08
C ASN A 176 15.23 2.26 0.78
N ILE A 177 16.16 2.96 0.14
CA ILE A 177 17.51 3.24 0.65
C ILE A 177 17.65 4.70 1.14
N ASP A 178 16.53 5.33 1.48
CA ASP A 178 16.42 6.71 1.95
C ASP A 178 16.86 7.78 0.92
N GLN A 179 16.82 7.44 -0.38
CA GLN A 179 17.17 8.34 -1.49
C GLN A 179 15.99 8.66 -2.42
N GLY A 180 14.78 8.71 -1.84
CA GLY A 180 13.54 8.99 -2.55
C GLY A 180 12.53 7.88 -2.36
N VAL A 181 11.36 8.02 -2.98
CA VAL A 181 10.25 7.07 -2.81
C VAL A 181 10.31 6.01 -3.92
N PRO A 182 10.47 4.71 -3.60
CA PRO A 182 10.40 3.65 -4.60
C PRO A 182 9.04 3.61 -5.29
N PHE A 183 9.04 3.28 -6.58
CA PHE A 183 7.82 3.20 -7.36
C PHE A 183 7.98 2.20 -8.51
N ILE A 184 6.89 1.80 -9.16
CA ILE A 184 6.87 0.94 -10.35
C ILE A 184 5.70 1.29 -11.25
N SER A 185 5.91 1.22 -12.57
CA SER A 185 4.87 1.51 -13.58
C SER A 185 4.30 0.23 -14.19
N MET A 186 5.11 -0.79 -14.40
CA MET A 186 4.66 -2.06 -15.00
C MET A 186 5.51 -3.22 -14.50
N LEU A 187 4.88 -4.38 -14.30
CA LEU A 187 5.55 -5.64 -13.94
C LEU A 187 5.00 -6.79 -14.79
N GLU A 188 5.89 -7.59 -15.37
CA GLU A 188 5.53 -8.77 -16.14
C GLU A 188 6.35 -10.00 -15.71
N LEU A 189 5.71 -11.16 -15.82
CA LEU A 189 6.31 -12.47 -15.64
C LEU A 189 5.92 -13.38 -16.80
N TRP A 190 6.91 -13.82 -17.55
CA TRP A 190 6.76 -14.64 -18.75
C TRP A 190 7.36 -16.03 -18.53
N PRO A 191 6.61 -17.12 -18.76
CA PRO A 191 7.16 -18.47 -18.70
C PRO A 191 8.28 -18.66 -19.73
N LEU A 192 9.37 -19.30 -19.32
CA LEU A 192 10.52 -19.59 -20.16
C LEU A 192 10.84 -21.09 -20.09
N ASP A 193 11.26 -21.65 -21.22
CA ASP A 193 11.65 -23.05 -21.27
C ASP A 193 12.94 -23.28 -20.46
N ASN A 194 12.90 -24.28 -19.58
CA ASN A 194 14.01 -24.63 -18.71
C ASN A 194 15.26 -25.08 -19.48
N TYR A 195 15.14 -25.53 -20.74
CA TYR A 195 16.25 -26.04 -21.54
C TYR A 195 17.12 -24.96 -22.17
N ILE A 196 16.64 -23.73 -22.27
CA ILE A 196 17.39 -22.58 -22.82
C ILE A 196 17.96 -21.71 -21.71
N TYR A 197 18.95 -20.88 -22.08
CA TYR A 197 19.73 -20.07 -21.14
C TYR A 197 20.28 -20.90 -19.97
N GLN A 198 20.98 -21.99 -20.31
CA GLN A 198 21.69 -22.80 -19.32
C GLN A 198 22.94 -22.09 -18.83
N THR A 199 23.21 -22.25 -17.55
CA THR A 199 24.33 -21.68 -16.81
C THR A 199 25.04 -22.79 -16.04
N SER A 200 26.19 -22.50 -15.44
CA SER A 200 26.91 -23.42 -14.54
C SER A 200 26.01 -23.97 -13.41
N SER A 201 25.09 -23.15 -12.92
CA SER A 201 24.01 -23.54 -12.01
C SER A 201 22.68 -22.96 -12.49
N THR A 202 21.68 -23.82 -12.70
CA THR A 202 20.34 -23.44 -13.18
C THR A 202 19.58 -22.52 -12.23
N LEU A 203 20.04 -22.37 -10.99
CA LEU A 203 19.42 -21.54 -9.95
C LEU A 203 19.80 -20.06 -10.06
N LEU A 204 20.81 -19.72 -10.87
CA LEU A 204 21.31 -18.36 -10.98
C LEU A 204 20.31 -17.45 -11.71
N THR A 205 20.23 -16.20 -11.24
CA THR A 205 19.46 -15.16 -11.93
C THR A 205 20.36 -14.44 -12.92
N LEU A 206 19.85 -14.21 -14.13
CA LEU A 206 20.55 -13.54 -15.22
C LEU A 206 19.92 -12.17 -15.49
N ASP A 207 20.62 -11.08 -15.15
CA ASP A 207 20.22 -9.71 -15.48
C ASP A 207 20.55 -9.42 -16.95
N LEU A 208 19.55 -9.03 -17.74
CA LEU A 208 19.76 -8.69 -19.14
C LEU A 208 20.47 -7.34 -19.25
N LEU A 209 21.62 -7.33 -19.93
CA LEU A 209 22.37 -6.11 -20.25
C LEU A 209 22.11 -5.63 -21.67
N THR A 210 21.97 -6.55 -22.62
CA THR A 210 21.77 -6.24 -24.04
C THR A 210 21.01 -7.37 -24.71
N ARG A 211 20.02 -7.02 -25.54
CA ARG A 211 19.38 -7.94 -26.50
C ARG A 211 19.09 -7.17 -27.78
N ILE A 212 19.86 -7.43 -28.84
CA ILE A 212 19.73 -6.69 -30.10
C ILE A 212 19.49 -7.62 -31.29
N ASN A 213 18.64 -7.15 -32.21
CA ASN A 213 18.48 -7.67 -33.55
C ASN A 213 19.31 -6.84 -34.53
N LEU A 214 20.08 -7.50 -35.39
CA LEU A 214 21.01 -6.85 -36.31
C LEU A 214 20.48 -6.91 -37.75
N GLY A 215 20.67 -5.82 -38.49
CA GLY A 215 20.36 -5.74 -39.92
C GLY A 215 18.91 -5.37 -40.27
N ALA A 216 18.05 -5.15 -39.27
CA ALA A 216 16.70 -4.65 -39.49
C ALA A 216 16.66 -3.12 -39.70
N SER A 217 15.73 -2.61 -40.50
CA SER A 217 15.58 -1.15 -40.71
C SER A 217 15.02 -0.46 -39.47
N GLN A 218 15.53 0.74 -39.14
CA GLN A 218 15.02 1.58 -38.05
C GLN A 218 13.65 2.22 -38.35
N ASP A 219 13.15 2.14 -39.59
CA ASP A 219 11.87 2.75 -40.00
C ASP A 219 10.64 2.04 -39.42
N ASN A 220 10.79 0.79 -38.97
CA ASN A 220 9.76 0.05 -38.25
C ASN A 220 10.05 0.17 -36.75
N ASN A 221 9.04 0.50 -35.93
CA ASN A 221 9.08 0.53 -34.45
C ASN A 221 10.28 -0.23 -33.87
N SER A 222 11.14 0.47 -33.13
CA SER A 222 12.50 0.05 -32.70
C SER A 222 12.60 -1.24 -31.85
N PHE A 223 11.50 -1.97 -31.63
CA PHE A 223 11.42 -3.19 -30.83
C PHE A 223 10.52 -4.25 -31.48
N ILE A 224 11.03 -5.49 -31.57
CA ILE A 224 10.21 -6.69 -31.86
C ILE A 224 9.72 -7.26 -30.53
N ARG A 225 8.40 -7.44 -30.31
CA ARG A 225 7.85 -7.98 -29.05
C ARG A 225 6.42 -8.54 -29.17
N TYR A 226 6.10 -9.45 -28.24
CA TYR A 226 4.78 -9.98 -27.86
C TYR A 226 4.03 -10.84 -28.88
N THR A 227 3.74 -10.36 -30.10
CA THR A 227 3.02 -11.18 -31.09
C THR A 227 3.92 -12.11 -31.88
N ASP A 228 5.22 -11.87 -31.82
CA ASP A 228 6.17 -12.49 -32.74
C ASP A 228 7.13 -13.44 -32.01
N ASP A 229 7.32 -13.24 -30.70
CA ASP A 229 8.21 -14.04 -29.84
C ASP A 229 7.41 -14.73 -28.73
N ILE A 230 7.43 -16.07 -28.73
CA ILE A 230 6.60 -16.87 -27.82
C ILE A 230 7.02 -16.77 -26.34
N TYR A 231 8.25 -16.35 -26.07
CA TYR A 231 8.74 -16.12 -24.71
C TYR A 231 8.59 -14.64 -24.31
N GLY A 232 7.99 -13.83 -25.17
CA GLY A 232 7.75 -12.42 -24.94
C GLY A 232 9.03 -11.59 -24.84
N ARG A 233 10.17 -12.07 -25.37
CA ARG A 233 11.43 -11.31 -25.43
C ARG A 233 11.24 -10.06 -26.28
N SER A 234 11.93 -8.99 -25.91
CA SER A 234 11.98 -7.76 -26.70
C SER A 234 13.37 -7.58 -27.30
N TRP A 235 13.43 -7.42 -28.62
CA TRP A 235 14.69 -7.26 -29.36
C TRP A 235 14.83 -5.81 -29.83
N GLU A 236 15.91 -5.15 -29.41
CA GLU A 236 16.22 -3.78 -29.84
C GLU A 236 16.89 -3.81 -31.23
N VAL A 237 16.42 -3.00 -32.16
CA VAL A 237 17.01 -2.94 -33.51
C VAL A 237 18.22 -2.03 -33.49
N GLN A 238 19.40 -2.58 -33.80
CA GLN A 238 20.64 -1.82 -33.91
C GLN A 238 21.29 -2.04 -35.28
N ASN A 239 21.69 -0.94 -35.92
CA ASN A 239 22.49 -0.97 -37.14
C ASN A 239 23.83 -0.30 -36.86
N ASP A 240 24.92 -1.01 -37.14
CA ASP A 240 26.27 -0.47 -37.08
C ASP A 240 26.66 0.11 -38.45
N TYR A 241 27.24 1.31 -38.44
CA TYR A 241 27.52 2.12 -39.65
C TYR A 241 28.53 1.46 -40.60
N ASP A 242 29.35 0.53 -40.10
CA ASP A 242 30.40 -0.15 -40.87
C ASP A 242 30.01 -1.56 -41.36
N THR A 243 28.73 -1.93 -41.22
CA THR A 243 28.19 -3.23 -41.63
C THR A 243 27.18 -3.10 -42.76
N VAL A 244 26.97 -4.20 -43.49
CA VAL A 244 25.89 -4.34 -44.49
C VAL A 244 24.84 -5.29 -43.96
N SER A 245 23.62 -4.79 -43.94
CA SER A 245 22.44 -5.58 -43.64
C SER A 245 22.12 -6.56 -44.77
N ILE A 246 22.01 -7.83 -44.42
CA ILE A 246 21.46 -8.88 -45.28
C ILE A 246 20.08 -9.26 -44.76
N LYS A 247 19.13 -9.46 -45.68
CA LYS A 247 17.75 -9.81 -45.36
C LYS A 247 17.19 -10.84 -46.33
N THR A 248 16.25 -11.66 -45.87
CA THR A 248 15.48 -12.57 -46.72
C THR A 248 14.04 -12.11 -46.86
N ALA A 249 13.49 -12.23 -48.07
CA ALA A 249 12.06 -12.04 -48.33
C ALA A 249 11.28 -13.36 -48.29
N SER A 250 11.97 -14.49 -48.17
CA SER A 250 11.36 -15.81 -48.10
C SER A 250 10.70 -16.02 -46.74
N SER A 251 9.47 -16.53 -46.73
CA SER A 251 8.73 -16.83 -45.49
C SER A 251 9.44 -17.90 -44.68
N ILE A 252 9.65 -17.65 -43.39
CA ILE A 252 10.27 -18.59 -42.45
C ILE A 252 9.17 -19.36 -41.71
N ASP A 253 9.09 -20.67 -41.94
CA ASP A 253 8.14 -21.55 -41.25
C ASP A 253 8.73 -22.02 -39.91
N LEU A 254 8.49 -21.24 -38.85
CA LEU A 254 9.02 -21.48 -37.51
C LEU A 254 8.65 -22.87 -36.96
N ASP A 255 7.49 -23.42 -37.34
CA ASP A 255 7.01 -24.74 -36.87
C ASP A 255 7.87 -25.90 -37.41
N LYS A 256 8.58 -25.68 -38.53
CA LYS A 256 9.46 -26.67 -39.15
C LYS A 256 10.93 -26.51 -38.78
N LEU A 257 11.30 -25.38 -38.17
CA LEU A 257 12.67 -25.14 -37.75
C LEU A 257 12.93 -25.77 -36.39
N PHE A 258 14.00 -26.56 -36.31
CA PHE A 258 14.53 -26.96 -35.01
C PHE A 258 15.34 -25.80 -34.43
N ASP A 259 14.68 -24.94 -33.67
CA ASP A 259 15.31 -23.86 -32.91
C ASP A 259 14.95 -24.00 -31.42
N PRO A 260 15.88 -24.45 -30.56
CA PRO A 260 15.65 -24.51 -29.12
C PRO A 260 15.27 -23.16 -28.52
N TYR A 261 15.83 -22.06 -29.03
CA TYR A 261 15.58 -20.71 -28.55
C TYR A 261 14.32 -20.08 -29.12
N LYS A 262 13.70 -20.70 -30.13
CA LYS A 262 12.48 -20.28 -30.81
C LYS A 262 12.48 -18.77 -31.11
N LEU A 263 13.53 -18.33 -31.79
CA LEU A 263 13.70 -16.94 -32.20
C LEU A 263 12.57 -16.53 -33.15
N PRO A 264 12.10 -15.27 -33.06
CA PRO A 264 11.04 -14.78 -33.94
C PRO A 264 11.54 -14.68 -35.38
N ALA A 265 10.62 -14.78 -36.34
CA ALA A 265 10.96 -14.76 -37.77
C ALA A 265 11.67 -13.46 -38.17
N GLU A 266 11.29 -12.36 -37.54
CA GLU A 266 11.84 -11.02 -37.73
C GLU A 266 13.33 -10.98 -37.38
N VAL A 267 13.75 -11.67 -36.31
CA VAL A 267 15.16 -11.79 -35.91
C VAL A 267 15.92 -12.72 -36.85
N LEU A 268 15.31 -13.83 -37.25
CA LEU A 268 15.94 -14.76 -38.20
C LEU A 268 16.07 -14.15 -39.61
N SER A 269 15.17 -13.22 -39.98
CA SER A 269 15.09 -12.66 -41.33
C SER A 269 16.14 -11.61 -41.67
N THR A 270 16.90 -11.15 -40.67
CA THR A 270 17.90 -10.09 -40.81
C THR A 270 19.23 -10.49 -40.17
N ALA A 271 20.33 -10.03 -40.75
CA ALA A 271 21.67 -10.15 -40.19
C ALA A 271 22.58 -9.05 -40.72
N VAL A 272 23.76 -8.93 -40.14
CA VAL A 272 24.84 -8.05 -40.63
C VAL A 272 26.04 -8.85 -41.13
N GLU A 273 26.70 -8.32 -42.16
CA GLU A 273 28.01 -8.76 -42.70
C GLU A 273 28.93 -7.55 -42.85
N LYS A 274 30.26 -7.74 -42.93
CA LYS A 274 31.19 -6.63 -43.18
C LYS A 274 31.66 -6.59 -44.64
N LEU A 275 31.67 -5.39 -45.24
CA LEU A 275 31.96 -5.18 -46.67
C LEU A 275 33.42 -5.37 -47.09
N LYS A 276 34.36 -5.14 -46.18
CA LYS A 276 35.81 -5.00 -46.49
C LYS A 276 36.73 -5.80 -45.57
N SER A 277 36.16 -6.65 -44.71
CA SER A 277 36.91 -7.46 -43.76
C SER A 277 36.13 -8.73 -43.47
N ASP A 278 36.85 -9.81 -43.22
CA ASP A 278 36.28 -11.10 -42.84
C ASP A 278 35.85 -11.13 -41.36
N SER A 279 35.99 -10.02 -40.63
CA SER A 279 35.72 -9.94 -39.19
C SER A 279 34.60 -8.94 -38.84
N LEU A 280 33.61 -9.38 -38.07
CA LEU A 280 32.66 -8.52 -37.37
C LEU A 280 33.19 -8.21 -35.98
N GLU A 281 33.13 -6.95 -35.58
CA GLU A 281 33.66 -6.47 -34.32
C GLU A 281 32.60 -5.69 -33.56
N PHE A 282 32.35 -6.09 -32.32
CA PHE A 282 31.48 -5.40 -31.39
C PHE A 282 32.31 -4.93 -30.20
N THR A 283 32.54 -3.62 -30.12
CA THR A 283 33.18 -3.01 -28.94
C THR A 283 32.14 -2.82 -27.86
N LEU A 284 32.40 -3.42 -26.70
CA LEU A 284 31.55 -3.40 -25.52
C LEU A 284 32.36 -2.84 -24.33
N ASN A 285 31.70 -2.53 -23.22
CA ASN A 285 32.42 -2.05 -22.04
C ASN A 285 31.74 -2.53 -20.74
N TYR A 286 31.68 -3.85 -20.59
CA TYR A 286 31.21 -4.49 -19.36
C TYR A 286 32.40 -4.83 -18.48
N GLY A 287 32.34 -4.41 -17.21
CA GLY A 287 33.43 -4.51 -16.24
C GLY A 287 33.80 -5.95 -15.85
N THR A 288 34.79 -6.09 -14.97
CA THR A 288 35.32 -7.39 -14.53
C THR A 288 34.68 -7.89 -13.23
N ASP A 289 33.70 -7.19 -12.70
CA ASP A 289 33.10 -7.38 -11.38
C ASP A 289 32.14 -8.58 -11.31
N SER A 290 31.65 -9.05 -12.46
CA SER A 290 30.61 -10.09 -12.53
C SER A 290 30.96 -11.21 -13.53
N GLU A 291 30.29 -12.35 -13.41
CA GLU A 291 30.24 -13.38 -14.47
C GLU A 291 29.19 -12.98 -15.52
N TYR A 292 29.46 -13.29 -16.79
CA TYR A 292 28.57 -12.97 -17.91
C TYR A 292 28.30 -14.18 -18.79
N TYR A 293 27.16 -14.15 -19.48
CA TYR A 293 26.82 -15.11 -20.53
C TYR A 293 26.49 -14.35 -21.81
N VAL A 294 27.23 -14.65 -22.87
CA VAL A 294 27.02 -14.10 -24.21
C VAL A 294 26.32 -15.15 -25.07
N TYR A 295 25.20 -14.78 -25.67
CA TYR A 295 24.44 -15.59 -26.61
C TYR A 295 24.55 -14.97 -27.99
N LEU A 296 25.04 -15.73 -28.97
CA LEU A 296 25.11 -15.29 -30.36
C LEU A 296 24.20 -16.17 -31.22
N HIS A 297 23.34 -15.54 -32.01
CA HIS A 297 22.34 -16.21 -32.83
C HIS A 297 22.64 -16.04 -34.32
N PHE A 298 22.62 -17.15 -35.03
CA PHE A 298 22.94 -17.24 -36.45
C PHE A 298 21.84 -17.98 -37.22
N PHE A 299 21.49 -17.46 -38.37
CA PHE A 299 20.60 -18.07 -39.35
C PHE A 299 21.05 -17.67 -40.75
N ASP A 300 21.76 -18.58 -41.43
CA ASP A 300 22.32 -18.29 -42.75
C ASP A 300 21.24 -18.43 -43.84
N MET A 301 20.86 -17.28 -44.39
CA MET A 301 19.76 -17.13 -45.37
C MET A 301 20.22 -17.21 -46.83
N LYS A 302 21.52 -17.30 -47.11
CA LYS A 302 22.01 -17.33 -48.50
C LYS A 302 21.78 -18.72 -49.11
N ASP A 303 20.81 -18.84 -50.01
CA ASP A 303 20.51 -20.07 -50.76
C ASP A 303 21.69 -20.44 -51.68
N ARG A 304 22.15 -21.70 -51.61
CA ARG A 304 23.46 -22.12 -52.10
C ARG A 304 23.33 -23.07 -53.29
N ALA A 305 23.35 -22.53 -54.51
CA ALA A 305 23.55 -23.33 -55.72
C ALA A 305 24.95 -24.01 -55.79
N ASN A 306 25.94 -23.52 -55.03
CA ASN A 306 27.37 -23.89 -55.15
C ASN A 306 28.02 -24.53 -53.91
N LYS A 307 27.28 -25.04 -52.92
CA LYS A 307 27.85 -25.70 -51.70
C LYS A 307 28.90 -24.88 -50.92
N GLN A 308 28.89 -23.54 -51.02
CA GLN A 308 29.80 -22.68 -50.26
C GLN A 308 29.61 -22.89 -48.76
N ASN A 309 30.69 -22.87 -47.98
CA ASN A 309 30.66 -23.02 -46.53
C ASN A 309 30.88 -21.67 -45.85
N ARG A 310 30.20 -21.47 -44.72
CA ARG A 310 30.50 -20.36 -43.81
C ARG A 310 31.01 -20.93 -42.50
N ILE A 311 32.28 -20.67 -42.22
CA ILE A 311 32.99 -21.23 -41.08
C ILE A 311 33.54 -20.06 -40.27
N LEU A 312 33.16 -19.97 -39.00
CA LEU A 312 33.40 -18.80 -38.16
C LEU A 312 34.23 -19.13 -36.92
N ASN A 313 35.18 -18.27 -36.59
CA ASN A 313 35.85 -18.21 -35.28
C ASN A 313 35.26 -17.07 -34.46
N ILE A 314 35.11 -17.29 -33.15
CA ILE A 314 34.47 -16.32 -32.26
C ILE A 314 35.38 -16.11 -31.06
N ILE A 315 35.71 -14.85 -30.80
CA ILE A 315 36.74 -14.44 -29.84
C ILE A 315 36.16 -13.34 -28.95
N ILE A 316 36.31 -13.49 -27.63
CA ILE A 316 35.93 -12.47 -26.64
C ILE A 316 37.21 -11.91 -26.00
N ASN A 317 37.35 -10.58 -25.96
CA ASN A 317 38.47 -9.81 -25.39
C ASN A 317 39.88 -10.10 -25.91
N GLY A 318 40.06 -11.11 -26.75
CA GLY A 318 41.25 -11.40 -27.52
C GLY A 318 42.55 -11.43 -26.71
N PHE A 319 42.73 -12.36 -25.75
CA PHE A 319 43.97 -13.17 -25.51
C PHE A 319 43.92 -13.99 -24.19
N ASP A 320 44.69 -15.10 -24.21
CA ASP A 320 45.08 -16.11 -23.20
C ASP A 320 44.05 -17.09 -22.59
N ASP A 321 43.94 -18.24 -23.27
CA ASP A 321 43.77 -19.63 -22.80
C ASP A 321 43.03 -19.88 -21.48
N GLU A 322 41.69 -19.96 -21.56
CA GLU A 322 40.86 -20.96 -20.85
C GLU A 322 39.35 -20.79 -21.12
N ALA A 323 38.92 -19.67 -21.72
CA ALA A 323 37.50 -19.35 -21.96
C ALA A 323 37.06 -19.34 -23.45
N ASN A 324 37.96 -19.65 -24.38
CA ASN A 324 37.66 -19.55 -25.81
C ASN A 324 36.85 -20.77 -26.30
N PHE A 325 35.77 -20.51 -27.03
CA PHE A 325 35.22 -21.49 -27.98
C PHE A 325 36.15 -21.49 -29.21
N THR A 326 37.19 -22.31 -29.18
CA THR A 326 38.21 -22.40 -30.25
C THR A 326 37.83 -23.35 -31.38
N GLN A 327 36.58 -23.82 -31.45
CA GLN A 327 36.16 -24.67 -32.56
C GLN A 327 35.48 -23.85 -33.65
N PRO A 328 35.88 -24.01 -34.92
CA PRO A 328 35.21 -23.34 -36.02
C PRO A 328 33.74 -23.72 -36.10
N LEU A 329 32.85 -22.72 -36.00
CA LEU A 329 31.41 -22.89 -36.14
C LEU A 329 31.04 -22.95 -37.63
N THR A 330 30.57 -24.10 -38.09
CA THR A 330 30.09 -24.26 -39.48
C THR A 330 28.59 -23.98 -39.55
N LEU A 331 28.21 -22.94 -40.29
CA LEU A 331 26.80 -22.57 -40.48
C LEU A 331 26.19 -23.29 -41.69
N SER A 332 25.08 -23.96 -41.44
CA SER A 332 24.26 -24.61 -42.47
C SER A 332 23.18 -23.65 -42.98
N TYR A 333 22.90 -23.72 -44.27
CA TYR A 333 21.80 -22.97 -44.89
C TYR A 333 20.48 -23.28 -44.19
N TRP A 334 19.70 -22.23 -43.93
CA TRP A 334 18.33 -22.31 -43.43
C TRP A 334 18.19 -23.06 -42.09
N LYS A 335 19.25 -23.03 -41.26
CA LYS A 335 19.27 -23.69 -39.96
C LYS A 335 19.67 -22.69 -38.86
N PRO A 336 18.80 -22.47 -37.85
CA PRO A 336 19.13 -21.66 -36.67
C PRO A 336 20.26 -22.31 -35.87
N ASN A 337 21.23 -21.51 -35.44
CA ASN A 337 22.31 -21.91 -34.56
C ASN A 337 22.49 -20.83 -33.50
N SER A 338 22.41 -21.23 -32.23
CA SER A 338 22.63 -20.35 -31.08
C SER A 338 23.79 -20.91 -30.26
N ILE A 339 24.78 -20.08 -29.98
CA ILE A 339 25.92 -20.46 -29.13
C ILE A 339 25.90 -19.70 -27.82
N ILE A 340 26.52 -20.29 -26.80
CA ILE A 340 26.59 -19.74 -25.44
C ILE A 340 28.06 -19.64 -25.06
N LEU A 341 28.51 -18.46 -24.64
CA LEU A 341 29.89 -18.19 -24.24
C LEU A 341 29.88 -17.64 -22.81
N PRO A 342 30.23 -18.47 -21.80
CA PRO A 342 30.38 -18.00 -20.43
C PRO A 342 31.70 -17.21 -20.29
N VAL A 343 31.64 -16.09 -19.58
CA VAL A 343 32.78 -15.21 -19.30
C VAL A 343 32.92 -15.11 -17.78
N LYS A 344 34.04 -15.58 -17.25
CA LYS A 344 34.25 -15.68 -15.80
C LYS A 344 34.41 -14.29 -15.17
N GLN A 345 34.04 -14.20 -13.89
CA GLN A 345 34.35 -13.03 -13.08
C GLN A 345 35.86 -12.72 -13.14
N GLY A 346 36.21 -11.44 -13.26
CA GLY A 346 37.59 -10.97 -13.47
C GLY A 346 37.97 -10.71 -14.93
N GLN A 347 37.23 -11.24 -15.91
CA GLN A 347 37.57 -11.09 -17.34
C GLN A 347 36.88 -9.88 -18.01
N GLY A 348 35.62 -9.62 -17.65
CA GLY A 348 34.78 -8.60 -18.28
C GLY A 348 34.48 -8.84 -19.76
N ILE A 349 33.80 -7.91 -20.44
CA ILE A 349 33.53 -7.98 -21.88
C ILE A 349 33.77 -6.60 -22.51
N PHE A 350 34.90 -6.49 -23.19
CA PHE A 350 35.36 -5.30 -23.89
C PHE A 350 35.20 -5.41 -25.41
N LYS A 351 35.28 -6.63 -25.95
CA LYS A 351 35.21 -6.85 -27.40
C LYS A 351 34.70 -8.25 -27.73
N ILE A 352 33.81 -8.35 -28.71
CA ILE A 352 33.45 -9.60 -29.37
C ILE A 352 33.88 -9.50 -30.83
N LEU A 353 34.65 -10.48 -31.30
CA LEU A 353 35.16 -10.57 -32.65
C LEU A 353 34.67 -11.88 -33.27
N ILE A 354 34.06 -11.81 -34.45
CA ILE A 354 33.58 -12.95 -35.21
C ILE A 354 34.28 -12.92 -36.57
N GLU A 355 35.13 -13.90 -36.84
CA GLU A 355 35.97 -13.94 -38.04
C GLU A 355 35.59 -15.11 -38.93
N ALA A 356 35.50 -14.89 -40.24
CA ALA A 356 35.46 -16.00 -41.19
C ALA A 356 36.86 -16.65 -41.24
N THR A 357 36.91 -17.97 -41.16
CA THR A 357 38.17 -18.72 -41.24
C THR A 357 38.72 -18.73 -42.67
N SER A 358 39.98 -19.14 -42.83
CA SER A 358 40.58 -19.33 -44.16
C SER A 358 39.85 -20.35 -45.04
N ASP A 359 39.07 -21.26 -44.43
CA ASP A 359 38.29 -22.29 -45.10
C ASP A 359 36.84 -21.85 -45.37
N SER A 360 36.48 -20.62 -45.02
CA SER A 360 35.17 -20.05 -45.24
C SER A 360 35.09 -19.37 -46.61
N ASP A 361 34.06 -19.70 -47.39
CA ASP A 361 33.78 -19.06 -48.69
C ASP A 361 33.00 -17.74 -48.54
N LEU A 362 32.48 -17.47 -47.34
CA LEU A 362 31.59 -16.37 -47.03
C LEU A 362 32.10 -15.57 -45.83
N PRO A 363 31.82 -14.25 -45.78
CA PRO A 363 32.29 -13.38 -44.69
C PRO A 363 31.67 -13.76 -43.33
N ALA A 364 32.12 -13.14 -42.24
CA ALA A 364 31.41 -13.27 -40.96
C ALA A 364 29.99 -12.68 -41.03
N MET A 365 29.04 -13.31 -40.33
CA MET A 365 27.67 -12.79 -40.20
C MET A 365 27.15 -12.97 -38.77
N LEU A 366 26.16 -12.17 -38.37
CA LEU A 366 25.43 -12.34 -37.12
C LEU A 366 23.99 -11.81 -37.25
N ASN A 367 23.00 -12.57 -36.75
CA ASN A 367 21.60 -12.14 -36.74
C ASN A 367 21.25 -11.36 -35.48
N ALA A 368 21.65 -11.86 -34.32
CA ALA A 368 21.33 -11.24 -33.04
C ALA A 368 22.32 -11.63 -31.95
N LEU A 369 22.39 -10.81 -30.90
CA LEU A 369 23.16 -11.10 -29.69
C LEU A 369 22.40 -10.75 -28.42
N GLU A 370 22.65 -11.53 -27.38
CA GLU A 370 22.20 -11.26 -26.02
C GLU A 370 23.38 -11.33 -25.04
N ILE A 371 23.39 -10.46 -24.04
CA ILE A 371 24.40 -10.44 -22.98
C ILE A 371 23.68 -10.34 -21.64
N TYR A 372 23.99 -11.29 -20.77
CA TYR A 372 23.49 -11.34 -19.41
C TYR A 372 24.63 -11.27 -18.41
N ARG A 373 24.34 -10.66 -17.27
CA ARG A 373 25.18 -10.70 -16.08
C ARG A 373 24.57 -11.65 -15.06
N VAL A 374 25.39 -12.50 -14.44
CA VAL A 374 24.97 -13.31 -13.30
C VAL A 374 24.77 -12.40 -12.09
N VAL A 375 23.58 -12.45 -11.51
CA VAL A 375 23.25 -11.74 -10.27
C VAL A 375 23.83 -12.55 -9.11
N PRO A 376 24.69 -11.96 -8.25
CA PRO A 376 25.21 -12.65 -7.08
C PRO A 376 24.08 -13.13 -6.16
N GLN A 377 24.17 -14.38 -5.71
CA GLN A 377 23.27 -14.92 -4.69
C GLN A 377 24.02 -14.96 -3.37
N SER A 378 23.73 -13.99 -2.50
CA SER A 378 24.34 -13.84 -1.18
C SER A 378 23.54 -14.52 -0.08
N ASP A 379 22.22 -14.55 -0.24
CA ASP A 379 21.29 -14.94 0.82
C ASP A 379 20.46 -16.14 0.38
N SER A 380 20.23 -17.04 1.31
CA SER A 380 19.35 -18.18 1.13
C SER A 380 17.95 -17.85 1.66
N ALA A 381 16.93 -18.24 0.90
CA ALA A 381 15.55 -18.05 1.33
C ALA A 381 15.21 -18.83 2.61
N THR A 382 14.23 -18.33 3.35
CA THR A 382 13.64 -19.05 4.48
C THR A 382 13.08 -20.38 4.02
N GLN A 383 13.13 -21.39 4.89
CA GLN A 383 12.53 -22.69 4.60
C GLN A 383 11.05 -22.55 4.20
N GLN A 384 10.68 -23.14 3.06
CA GLN A 384 9.37 -22.92 2.46
C GLN A 384 8.19 -23.30 3.38
N GLU A 385 8.30 -24.38 4.16
CA GLU A 385 7.22 -24.77 5.08
C GLU A 385 6.96 -23.71 6.16
N ASP A 386 8.00 -22.99 6.60
CA ASP A 386 7.85 -21.90 7.56
C ASP A 386 7.23 -20.66 6.88
N VAL A 387 7.63 -20.38 5.63
CA VAL A 387 7.04 -19.31 4.80
C VAL A 387 5.55 -19.57 4.59
N ASP A 388 5.18 -20.77 4.11
CA ASP A 388 3.79 -21.15 3.88
C ASP A 388 2.96 -21.07 5.15
N ALA A 389 3.52 -21.55 6.27
CA ALA A 389 2.86 -21.51 7.56
C ALA A 389 2.61 -20.07 8.04
N ILE A 390 3.61 -19.20 7.98
CA ILE A 390 3.47 -17.82 8.47
C ILE A 390 2.56 -16.98 7.55
N TRP A 391 2.60 -17.20 6.23
CA TRP A 391 1.67 -16.56 5.30
C TRP A 391 0.23 -17.01 5.56
N HIS A 392 0.00 -18.31 5.82
CA HIS A 392 -1.32 -18.79 6.20
C HIS A 392 -1.82 -18.17 7.52
N ILE A 393 -0.96 -18.14 8.55
CA ILE A 393 -1.27 -17.50 9.84
C ILE A 393 -1.62 -16.01 9.62
N ARG A 394 -0.83 -15.32 8.80
CA ARG A 394 -1.07 -13.92 8.44
C ARG A 394 -2.45 -13.73 7.82
N ASP A 395 -2.80 -14.54 6.83
CA ASP A 395 -4.05 -14.39 6.09
C ASP A 395 -5.27 -14.83 6.93
N PHE A 396 -5.12 -15.90 7.73
CA PHE A 396 -6.14 -16.40 8.65
C PHE A 396 -6.52 -15.35 9.69
N TYR A 397 -5.53 -14.74 10.35
CA TYR A 397 -5.74 -13.71 11.37
C TYR A 397 -5.81 -12.28 10.80
N LYS A 398 -5.68 -12.11 9.48
CA LYS A 398 -5.72 -10.81 8.80
C LYS A 398 -4.66 -9.82 9.35
N ILE A 399 -3.45 -10.31 9.56
CA ILE A 399 -2.30 -9.53 10.06
C ILE A 399 -1.73 -8.73 8.89
N TYR A 400 -2.17 -7.49 8.70
CA TYR A 400 -1.67 -6.61 7.63
C TYR A 400 -0.70 -5.58 8.19
N SER A 401 0.56 -6.00 8.43
CA SER A 401 1.67 -5.09 8.75
C SER A 401 2.44 -4.73 7.48
N MET A 402 2.79 -3.45 7.30
CA MET A 402 3.62 -3.00 6.18
C MET A 402 5.03 -3.63 6.18
N ASN A 403 5.48 -4.20 7.32
CA ASN A 403 6.75 -4.89 7.46
C ASN A 403 6.70 -6.39 7.10
N TRP A 404 5.51 -6.96 6.88
CA TRP A 404 5.34 -8.38 6.54
C TRP A 404 5.22 -8.57 5.02
N GLN A 405 6.28 -8.19 4.31
CA GLN A 405 6.37 -8.28 2.85
C GLN A 405 7.62 -9.06 2.43
N GLY A 406 7.49 -9.88 1.37
CA GLY A 406 8.57 -10.73 0.88
C GLY A 406 8.84 -11.94 1.79
N ASP A 407 10.11 -12.34 1.87
CA ASP A 407 10.57 -13.43 2.73
C ASP A 407 10.62 -12.99 4.20
N PRO A 408 10.18 -13.83 5.16
CA PRO A 408 10.03 -13.45 6.56
C PRO A 408 11.35 -13.28 7.32
N CYS A 409 12.43 -13.97 6.91
CA CYS A 409 13.71 -13.90 7.61
C CYS A 409 14.72 -13.03 6.85
N GLU A 410 14.75 -13.11 5.51
CA GLU A 410 15.85 -12.59 4.71
C GLU A 410 15.42 -11.55 3.66
N PRO A 411 16.27 -10.54 3.36
CA PRO A 411 17.54 -10.24 4.02
C PRO A 411 17.37 -9.84 5.48
N LYS A 412 18.36 -10.14 6.34
CA LYS A 412 18.34 -9.82 7.78
C LYS A 412 17.98 -8.36 8.14
N ASN A 413 18.29 -7.41 7.27
CA ASN A 413 17.94 -6.00 7.46
C ASN A 413 16.44 -5.71 7.29
N PHE A 414 15.67 -6.69 6.79
CA PHE A 414 14.25 -6.61 6.47
C PHE A 414 13.44 -7.79 7.05
N THR A 415 13.97 -8.48 8.06
CA THR A 415 13.24 -9.52 8.80
C THR A 415 11.90 -8.98 9.30
N TRP A 416 10.86 -9.80 9.21
CA TRP A 416 9.52 -9.41 9.61
C TRP A 416 9.46 -9.08 11.10
N GLU A 417 8.72 -8.02 11.42
CA GLU A 417 8.53 -7.60 12.81
C GLU A 417 7.87 -8.71 13.63
N GLY A 418 8.40 -8.98 14.83
CA GLY A 418 7.93 -10.06 15.69
C GLY A 418 8.44 -11.45 15.30
N VAL A 419 9.19 -11.59 14.19
CA VAL A 419 9.79 -12.85 13.76
C VAL A 419 11.28 -12.83 14.09
N VAL A 420 11.79 -13.92 14.66
CA VAL A 420 13.23 -14.18 14.81
C VAL A 420 13.54 -15.52 14.17
N CYS A 421 14.60 -15.54 13.37
CA CYS A 421 15.01 -16.72 12.61
C CYS A 421 16.37 -17.24 13.04
N SER A 422 16.61 -18.52 12.78
CA SER A 422 17.92 -19.15 13.00
C SER A 422 18.95 -18.66 11.98
N ASP A 423 20.20 -18.52 12.42
CA ASP A 423 21.33 -18.36 11.50
C ASP A 423 21.62 -19.68 10.76
N GLY A 424 21.92 -19.61 9.46
CA GLY A 424 22.34 -20.74 8.64
C GLY A 424 21.95 -20.62 7.16
N ASP A 425 22.35 -21.59 6.36
CA ASP A 425 22.12 -21.62 4.90
C ASP A 425 20.64 -21.77 4.50
N THR A 426 19.74 -22.04 5.44
CA THR A 426 18.29 -22.03 5.20
C THR A 426 17.60 -21.62 6.51
N PRO A 427 17.32 -20.33 6.70
CA PRO A 427 16.74 -19.80 7.93
C PRO A 427 15.40 -20.47 8.28
N ARG A 428 15.19 -20.70 9.58
CA ARG A 428 13.94 -21.24 10.16
C ARG A 428 13.39 -20.27 11.19
N ILE A 429 12.07 -20.17 11.30
CA ILE A 429 11.44 -19.33 12.33
C ILE A 429 11.60 -20.00 13.70
N ILE A 430 12.32 -19.34 14.60
CA ILE A 430 12.60 -19.83 15.97
C ILE A 430 11.85 -19.05 17.05
N SER A 431 11.45 -17.80 16.76
CA SER A 431 10.58 -17.04 17.65
C SER A 431 9.53 -16.30 16.84
N LEU A 432 8.30 -16.34 17.34
CA LEU A 432 7.18 -15.60 16.81
C LEU A 432 6.45 -14.89 17.94
N ASN A 433 6.44 -13.56 17.88
CA ASN A 433 5.72 -12.69 18.79
C ASN A 433 4.55 -12.04 18.05
N LEU A 434 3.35 -12.48 18.38
CA LEU A 434 2.08 -11.89 17.94
C LEU A 434 1.27 -11.41 19.14
N SER A 435 1.95 -11.03 20.22
CA SER A 435 1.29 -10.47 21.38
C SER A 435 0.64 -9.14 21.02
N SER A 436 -0.57 -8.88 21.53
CA SER A 436 -1.31 -7.63 21.25
C SER A 436 -1.64 -7.39 19.77
N SER A 437 -1.63 -8.44 18.94
CA SER A 437 -1.92 -8.37 17.50
C SER A 437 -3.41 -8.48 17.14
N LYS A 438 -4.30 -8.45 18.14
CA LYS A 438 -5.77 -8.56 17.99
C LYS A 438 -6.22 -9.83 17.29
N LEU A 439 -5.46 -10.91 17.50
CA LEU A 439 -5.82 -12.21 16.94
C LEU A 439 -7.14 -12.65 17.58
N SER A 440 -8.11 -13.06 16.76
CA SER A 440 -9.42 -13.53 17.21
C SER A 440 -9.76 -14.87 16.56
N GLY A 441 -10.74 -15.58 17.13
CA GLY A 441 -11.07 -16.95 16.72
C GLY A 441 -10.24 -18.01 17.45
N GLY A 442 -10.21 -19.23 16.92
CA GLY A 442 -9.44 -20.33 17.50
C GLY A 442 -7.94 -20.21 17.22
N ILE A 443 -7.12 -20.92 18.00
CA ILE A 443 -5.70 -21.12 17.67
C ILE A 443 -5.61 -22.06 16.47
N ASP A 444 -5.09 -21.56 15.35
CA ASP A 444 -5.00 -22.30 14.10
C ASP A 444 -3.96 -23.43 14.16
N VAL A 445 -4.25 -24.55 13.51
CA VAL A 445 -3.36 -25.73 13.55
C VAL A 445 -2.04 -25.48 12.81
N THR A 446 -1.98 -24.50 11.93
CA THR A 446 -0.80 -24.20 11.10
C THR A 446 0.41 -23.76 11.91
N PHE A 447 0.23 -23.29 13.16
CA PHE A 447 1.36 -23.09 14.09
C PHE A 447 2.17 -24.38 14.35
N SER A 448 1.57 -25.56 14.17
CA SER A 448 2.27 -26.85 14.28
C SER A 448 3.31 -27.09 13.19
N ASN A 449 3.20 -26.40 12.05
CA ASN A 449 4.15 -26.51 10.94
C ASN A 449 5.48 -25.79 11.21
N LEU A 450 5.50 -24.84 12.16
CA LEU A 450 6.70 -24.13 12.60
C LEU A 450 7.54 -25.01 13.54
N THR A 451 8.06 -26.12 13.02
CA THR A 451 8.72 -27.20 13.80
C THR A 451 9.98 -26.75 14.56
N HIS A 452 10.59 -25.64 14.17
CA HIS A 452 11.79 -25.09 14.82
C HIS A 452 11.48 -24.01 15.86
N LEU A 453 10.20 -23.68 16.06
CA LEU A 453 9.76 -22.65 16.97
C LEU A 453 10.14 -22.98 18.42
N GLU A 454 10.91 -22.07 19.03
CA GLU A 454 11.34 -22.14 20.43
C GLU A 454 10.49 -21.26 21.33
N THR A 455 10.07 -20.10 20.82
CA THR A 455 9.30 -19.11 21.57
C THR A 455 8.08 -18.66 20.78
N LEU A 456 6.89 -18.84 21.35
CA LEU A 456 5.64 -18.35 20.80
C LEU A 456 4.93 -17.47 21.82
N ASP A 457 4.72 -16.20 21.48
CA ASP A 457 3.91 -15.29 22.28
C ASP A 457 2.64 -14.89 21.53
N LEU A 458 1.50 -15.37 22.02
CA LEU A 458 0.15 -15.01 21.55
C LEU A 458 -0.63 -14.26 22.64
N SER A 459 0.05 -13.70 23.63
CA SER A 459 -0.62 -13.06 24.77
C SER A 459 -1.33 -11.76 24.40
N ASN A 460 -2.30 -11.36 25.24
CA ASN A 460 -3.04 -10.11 25.07
C ASN A 460 -3.78 -10.03 23.72
N ASN A 461 -4.47 -11.11 23.35
CA ASN A 461 -5.26 -11.22 22.14
C ASN A 461 -6.72 -11.61 22.48
N GLU A 462 -7.54 -11.84 21.46
CA GLU A 462 -8.95 -12.21 21.57
C GLU A 462 -9.17 -13.69 21.18
N LEU A 463 -8.15 -14.55 21.40
CA LEU A 463 -8.22 -15.95 21.01
C LEU A 463 -9.20 -16.72 21.90
N THR A 464 -10.01 -17.58 21.28
CA THR A 464 -11.10 -18.35 21.90
C THR A 464 -10.90 -19.85 21.66
N GLY A 465 -11.74 -20.69 22.28
CA GLY A 465 -11.65 -22.15 22.15
C GLY A 465 -10.71 -22.78 23.20
N GLU A 466 -10.32 -24.02 22.98
CA GLU A 466 -9.44 -24.79 23.88
C GLU A 466 -7.97 -24.63 23.49
N VAL A 467 -7.04 -24.84 24.44
CA VAL A 467 -5.60 -24.89 24.16
C VAL A 467 -5.28 -26.16 23.35
N PRO A 468 -4.79 -26.07 22.11
CA PRO A 468 -4.54 -27.25 21.28
C PRO A 468 -3.40 -28.13 21.81
N GLU A 469 -3.57 -29.45 21.67
CA GLU A 469 -2.56 -30.44 22.06
C GLU A 469 -1.29 -30.40 21.20
N PHE A 470 -1.38 -29.94 19.95
CA PHE A 470 -0.22 -29.93 19.03
C PHE A 470 0.96 -29.10 19.54
N PHE A 471 0.75 -28.13 20.44
CA PHE A 471 1.86 -27.38 21.05
C PHE A 471 2.81 -28.29 21.84
N ALA A 472 2.30 -29.39 22.41
CA ALA A 472 3.16 -30.39 23.05
C ALA A 472 3.98 -31.20 22.05
N GLN A 473 3.57 -31.25 20.78
CA GLN A 473 4.26 -32.00 19.72
C GLN A 473 5.38 -31.19 19.07
N LEU A 474 5.42 -29.87 19.26
CA LEU A 474 6.53 -29.04 18.80
C LEU A 474 7.84 -29.45 19.53
N PRO A 475 8.89 -29.85 18.80
CA PRO A 475 10.06 -30.50 19.40
C PRO A 475 10.98 -29.53 20.12
N ARG A 476 10.97 -28.24 19.74
CA ARG A 476 11.89 -27.21 20.28
C ARG A 476 11.22 -26.14 21.13
N LEU A 477 9.89 -26.19 21.29
CA LEU A 477 9.13 -25.15 21.99
C LEU A 477 9.51 -25.12 23.48
N LYS A 478 10.08 -24.01 23.93
CA LYS A 478 10.52 -23.74 25.30
C LYS A 478 9.63 -22.73 25.99
N ILE A 479 9.07 -21.76 25.27
CA ILE A 479 8.24 -20.69 25.82
C ILE A 479 6.94 -20.61 25.02
N LEU A 480 5.81 -20.73 25.72
CA LEU A 480 4.48 -20.57 25.16
C LEU A 480 3.68 -19.62 26.06
N ASN A 481 3.43 -18.41 25.57
CA ASN A 481 2.65 -17.41 26.28
C ASN A 481 1.27 -17.24 25.62
N LEU A 482 0.23 -17.70 26.32
CA LEU A 482 -1.18 -17.62 25.92
C LEU A 482 -2.00 -16.77 26.91
N SER A 483 -1.32 -16.00 27.78
CA SER A 483 -1.96 -15.18 28.80
C SER A 483 -2.83 -14.08 28.20
N ARG A 484 -3.85 -13.63 28.93
CA ARG A 484 -4.77 -12.54 28.56
C ARG A 484 -5.44 -12.79 27.21
N ASN A 485 -6.15 -13.90 27.11
CA ASN A 485 -6.99 -14.28 25.98
C ASN A 485 -8.39 -14.70 26.49
N MET A 486 -9.24 -15.23 25.61
CA MET A 486 -10.56 -15.78 25.90
C MET A 486 -10.59 -17.32 25.80
N LEU A 487 -9.47 -17.98 26.10
CA LEU A 487 -9.36 -19.44 26.03
C LEU A 487 -10.15 -20.11 27.16
N THR A 488 -10.67 -21.30 26.86
CA THR A 488 -11.51 -22.12 27.73
C THR A 488 -11.03 -23.58 27.72
N GLY A 489 -11.78 -24.49 28.34
CA GLY A 489 -11.44 -25.92 28.38
C GLY A 489 -10.35 -26.28 29.40
N SER A 490 -9.80 -27.49 29.31
CA SER A 490 -8.70 -27.98 30.17
C SER A 490 -7.37 -27.98 29.41
N ILE A 491 -6.26 -27.65 30.09
CA ILE A 491 -4.92 -27.79 29.49
C ILE A 491 -4.67 -29.28 29.16
N PRO A 492 -4.26 -29.62 27.93
CA PRO A 492 -3.86 -30.97 27.55
C PRO A 492 -2.84 -31.59 28.51
N GLU A 493 -3.00 -32.88 28.85
CA GLU A 493 -2.10 -33.56 29.80
C GLU A 493 -0.64 -33.58 29.31
N SER A 494 -0.44 -33.70 28.00
CA SER A 494 0.86 -33.64 27.34
C SER A 494 1.56 -32.28 27.54
N LEU A 495 0.84 -31.16 27.50
CA LEU A 495 1.37 -29.82 27.80
C LEU A 495 1.67 -29.65 29.30
N LYS A 496 0.79 -30.14 30.17
CA LYS A 496 1.02 -30.12 31.64
C LYS A 496 2.28 -30.91 32.01
N ALA A 497 2.47 -32.08 31.41
CA ALA A 497 3.64 -32.92 31.63
C ALA A 497 4.94 -32.23 31.19
N LYS A 498 4.95 -31.55 30.03
CA LYS A 498 6.11 -30.76 29.60
C LYS A 498 6.42 -29.59 30.54
N SER A 499 5.38 -28.92 31.02
CA SER A 499 5.51 -27.81 31.97
C SER A 499 6.01 -28.26 33.34
N SER A 500 5.53 -29.39 33.86
CA SER A 500 5.92 -29.89 35.19
C SER A 500 7.37 -30.35 35.28
N ILE A 501 7.98 -30.77 34.16
CA ILE A 501 9.41 -31.12 34.08
C ILE A 501 10.29 -29.93 33.65
N ASN A 502 9.76 -28.70 33.64
CA ASN A 502 10.44 -27.47 33.21
C ASN A 502 11.01 -27.50 31.78
N SER A 503 10.47 -28.35 30.91
CA SER A 503 10.83 -28.35 29.48
C SER A 503 10.06 -27.32 28.66
N LEU A 504 8.94 -26.80 29.20
CA LEU A 504 8.11 -25.75 28.60
C LEU A 504 7.65 -24.74 29.66
N GLN A 505 7.96 -23.45 29.46
CA GLN A 505 7.38 -22.35 30.21
C GLN A 505 6.02 -21.98 29.60
N LEU A 506 4.93 -22.34 30.29
CA LEU A 506 3.55 -22.12 29.85
C LEU A 506 2.91 -20.99 30.68
N SER A 507 2.44 -19.93 30.02
CA SER A 507 1.73 -18.81 30.66
C SER A 507 0.27 -18.75 30.19
N LEU A 508 -0.69 -18.79 31.12
CA LEU A 508 -2.13 -18.87 30.84
C LEU A 508 -2.97 -17.86 31.65
N ASP A 509 -2.35 -16.97 32.41
CA ASP A 509 -3.05 -16.05 33.31
C ASP A 509 -3.99 -15.11 32.55
N GLY A 510 -5.16 -14.80 33.12
CA GLY A 510 -6.11 -13.86 32.51
C GLY A 510 -6.99 -14.45 31.39
N ASN A 511 -7.15 -15.78 31.33
CA ASN A 511 -8.14 -16.47 30.50
C ASN A 511 -9.48 -16.70 31.24
N LEU A 512 -10.58 -16.88 30.50
CA LEU A 512 -11.97 -16.92 31.01
C LEU A 512 -12.23 -18.01 32.07
N CYS A 513 -11.51 -19.14 32.02
CA CYS A 513 -11.62 -20.22 33.01
C CYS A 513 -10.25 -20.49 33.65
N PRO A 514 -9.98 -20.03 34.89
CA PRO A 514 -8.71 -20.29 35.56
C PRO A 514 -8.55 -21.80 35.84
N TYR A 515 -7.44 -22.36 35.37
CA TYR A 515 -7.13 -23.80 35.33
C TYR A 515 -6.86 -24.48 36.69
N GLN A 516 -7.52 -24.06 37.77
CA GLN A 516 -7.44 -24.71 39.08
C GLN A 516 -8.80 -25.23 39.53
N THR A 517 -8.87 -26.56 39.57
CA THR A 517 -9.74 -27.43 40.38
C THR A 517 -11.16 -26.93 40.70
N GLY A 518 -12.13 -27.45 39.93
CA GLY A 518 -13.48 -27.72 40.43
C GLY A 518 -14.58 -26.82 39.91
N SER A 519 -15.37 -27.36 38.95
CA SER A 519 -16.73 -26.97 38.59
C SER A 519 -16.95 -25.82 37.59
N CYS A 520 -16.63 -26.06 36.32
CA CYS A 520 -17.49 -25.56 35.23
C CYS A 520 -18.63 -26.56 35.02
N LYS A 521 -19.78 -26.36 35.67
CA LYS A 521 -21.00 -27.10 35.33
C LYS A 521 -21.53 -26.56 34.00
N SER A 522 -21.34 -27.35 32.95
CA SER A 522 -22.04 -27.18 31.68
C SER A 522 -23.54 -27.37 31.90
N ASN A 523 -24.31 -26.29 31.72
CA ASN A 523 -25.71 -26.40 31.35
C ASN A 523 -25.78 -26.29 29.83
N ASN A 524 -25.59 -27.41 29.13
CA ASN A 524 -25.93 -27.50 27.71
C ASN A 524 -27.44 -27.72 27.55
N PRO A 525 -28.16 -26.90 26.75
CA PRO A 525 -29.23 -27.44 25.95
C PRO A 525 -28.61 -28.08 24.70
N LYS A 526 -28.82 -29.40 24.55
CA LYS A 526 -28.39 -30.17 23.38
C LYS A 526 -29.12 -29.65 22.13
N PHE A 527 -28.39 -29.24 21.11
CA PHE A 527 -28.89 -29.25 19.73
C PHE A 527 -27.97 -30.11 18.88
N VAL A 528 -28.44 -31.31 18.57
CA VAL A 528 -27.90 -32.20 17.54
C VAL A 528 -28.70 -31.89 16.28
N ILE A 529 -28.03 -31.50 15.19
CA ILE A 529 -28.64 -31.51 13.86
C ILE A 529 -27.96 -32.61 13.06
N PRO A 530 -28.67 -33.69 12.69
CA PRO A 530 -28.16 -34.67 11.74
C PRO A 530 -28.23 -34.11 10.32
N LEU A 531 -27.18 -34.40 9.56
CA LEU A 531 -27.07 -34.17 8.14
C LEU A 531 -28.01 -35.13 7.36
N VAL A 532 -28.63 -34.61 6.31
CA VAL A 532 -29.22 -35.30 5.13
C VAL A 532 -30.69 -35.75 5.17
N ALA A 533 -31.54 -34.97 4.50
CA ALA A 533 -32.60 -35.42 3.56
C ALA A 533 -33.19 -34.17 2.87
N SER A 534 -32.69 -33.75 1.70
CA SER A 534 -33.03 -34.24 0.35
C SER A 534 -34.17 -33.47 -0.34
N ILE A 535 -33.76 -32.62 -1.29
CA ILE A 535 -34.39 -32.32 -2.61
C ILE A 535 -35.71 -31.52 -2.63
N THR A 536 -36.53 -31.52 -1.58
CA THR A 536 -37.82 -30.81 -1.60
C THR A 536 -37.71 -29.28 -1.45
N THR A 537 -36.64 -28.80 -0.82
CA THR A 537 -36.43 -27.37 -0.55
C THR A 537 -36.02 -26.57 -1.79
N ILE A 538 -35.29 -27.17 -2.73
CA ILE A 538 -34.80 -26.46 -3.92
C ILE A 538 -35.95 -26.11 -4.87
N VAL A 539 -36.94 -27.00 -5.04
CA VAL A 539 -38.11 -26.72 -5.88
C VAL A 539 -38.98 -25.63 -5.26
N ALA A 540 -39.16 -25.64 -3.94
CA ALA A 540 -39.91 -24.59 -3.24
C ALA A 540 -39.23 -23.22 -3.35
N VAL A 541 -37.90 -23.16 -3.23
CA VAL A 541 -37.14 -21.91 -3.35
C VAL A 541 -37.17 -21.38 -4.78
N VAL A 542 -37.04 -22.24 -5.80
CA VAL A 542 -37.15 -21.82 -7.22
C VAL A 542 -38.57 -21.34 -7.54
N PHE A 543 -39.60 -21.98 -6.99
CA PHE A 543 -41.00 -21.56 -7.16
C PHE A 543 -41.29 -20.23 -6.46
N ILE A 544 -40.73 -20.02 -5.26
CA ILE A 544 -40.83 -18.75 -4.51
C ILE A 544 -40.09 -17.63 -5.25
N ILE A 545 -38.90 -17.89 -5.79
CA ILE A 545 -38.16 -16.91 -6.59
C ILE A 545 -38.92 -16.57 -7.88
N TYR A 546 -39.53 -17.55 -8.54
CA TYR A 546 -40.36 -17.33 -9.73
C TYR A 546 -41.59 -16.46 -9.43
N ILE A 547 -42.29 -16.71 -8.31
CA ILE A 547 -43.41 -15.90 -7.82
C ILE A 547 -42.94 -14.48 -7.51
N ILE A 548 -41.81 -14.32 -6.82
CA ILE A 548 -41.23 -13.02 -6.45
C ILE A 548 -40.87 -12.22 -7.71
N VAL A 549 -40.28 -12.86 -8.73
CA VAL A 549 -39.94 -12.20 -10.00
C VAL A 549 -41.20 -11.81 -10.78
N MET A 550 -42.26 -12.63 -10.79
CA MET A 550 -43.54 -12.25 -11.38
C MET A 550 -44.20 -11.08 -10.65
N VAL A 551 -44.15 -11.06 -9.32
CA VAL A 551 -44.70 -9.99 -8.48
C VAL A 551 -43.91 -8.69 -8.69
N ILE A 552 -42.57 -8.73 -8.73
CA ILE A 552 -41.74 -7.56 -9.02
C ILE A 552 -41.98 -7.04 -10.45
N ARG A 553 -42.20 -7.92 -11.43
CA ARG A 553 -42.57 -7.54 -12.81
C ARG A 553 -43.95 -6.89 -12.89
N ARG A 554 -44.93 -7.35 -12.10
CA ARG A 554 -46.25 -6.70 -11.98
C ARG A 554 -46.19 -5.37 -11.24
N LEU A 555 -45.34 -5.27 -10.20
CA LEU A 555 -45.19 -4.06 -9.39
C LEU A 555 -44.39 -2.95 -10.10
N ARG A 556 -43.53 -3.29 -11.08
CA ARG A 556 -42.81 -2.31 -11.91
C ARG A 556 -43.66 -1.71 -13.04
N GLN A 557 -44.79 -2.32 -13.42
CA GLN A 557 -45.65 -1.80 -14.50
C GLN A 557 -46.72 -0.81 -14.03
N ASN A 558 -47.01 -0.71 -12.74
CA ASN A 558 -47.97 0.25 -12.20
C ASN A 558 -47.28 1.23 -11.25
N GLY A 559 -46.70 2.29 -11.82
CA GLY A 559 -46.25 3.43 -11.03
C GLY A 559 -47.43 4.13 -10.35
N LYS A 560 -47.40 4.19 -9.02
CA LYS A 560 -47.99 5.29 -8.25
C LYS A 560 -47.39 5.38 -6.85
N VAL A 561 -47.23 6.63 -6.46
CA VAL A 561 -46.64 7.21 -5.26
C VAL A 561 -47.38 6.75 -3.98
N ILE A 562 -46.69 6.85 -2.84
CA ILE A 562 -47.17 7.19 -1.47
C ILE A 562 -46.90 6.11 -0.39
N SER A 563 -45.94 6.50 0.47
CA SER A 563 -45.81 6.40 1.94
C SER A 563 -46.07 5.09 2.73
N SER A 564 -45.06 4.81 3.58
CA SER A 564 -45.11 4.40 5.01
C SER A 564 -45.82 3.09 5.37
N ILE A 565 -45.13 2.12 5.99
CA ILE A 565 -45.12 1.77 7.46
C ILE A 565 -44.66 0.28 7.46
N SER A 566 -43.93 -0.35 8.39
CA SER A 566 -43.23 -0.07 9.64
C SER A 566 -42.40 -1.32 9.91
N VAL A 567 -41.16 -1.17 10.36
CA VAL A 567 -40.53 -2.17 11.23
C VAL A 567 -40.79 -1.71 12.66
N LYS A 568 -41.20 -2.63 13.52
CA LYS A 568 -41.46 -2.34 14.93
C LYS A 568 -40.12 -2.13 15.65
N ASP A 569 -39.77 -0.87 15.86
CA ASP A 569 -38.96 -0.45 17.00
C ASP A 569 -39.91 0.18 18.02
N GLU A 570 -39.68 -0.08 19.31
CA GLU A 570 -40.36 0.64 20.39
C GLU A 570 -40.17 2.16 20.24
N PRO A 571 -41.22 2.99 20.41
CA PRO A 571 -41.12 4.43 20.17
C PRO A 571 -40.56 5.14 21.40
N LEU A 572 -39.26 5.46 21.37
CA LEU A 572 -38.71 6.57 22.15
C LEU A 572 -38.69 7.82 21.27
N LYS A 573 -39.40 8.86 21.72
CA LYS A 573 -39.63 10.12 20.98
C LYS A 573 -38.32 10.76 20.52
N PRO A 574 -38.23 11.31 19.29
CA PRO A 574 -37.13 12.21 18.94
C PRO A 574 -37.23 13.45 19.83
N THR A 575 -36.19 13.68 20.63
CA THR A 575 -36.11 14.77 21.62
C THR A 575 -35.83 16.13 21.00
N ASN A 576 -35.29 16.16 19.77
CA ASN A 576 -34.87 17.39 19.10
C ASN A 576 -35.85 17.79 17.96
N PRO A 577 -36.22 19.08 17.83
CA PRO A 577 -37.06 19.60 16.76
C PRO A 577 -36.55 19.28 15.34
N VAL A 578 -37.48 18.91 14.45
CA VAL A 578 -37.25 18.82 13.00
C VAL A 578 -37.72 20.13 12.37
N PHE A 579 -36.83 20.80 11.63
CA PHE A 579 -37.11 22.05 10.93
C PHE A 579 -37.37 21.79 9.44
N SER A 580 -38.36 22.47 8.88
CA SER A 580 -38.57 22.58 7.43
C SER A 580 -37.55 23.52 6.79
N TYR A 581 -37.36 23.40 5.48
CA TYR A 581 -36.50 24.28 4.70
C TYR A 581 -36.94 25.74 4.79
N SER A 582 -38.25 25.99 4.83
CA SER A 582 -38.81 27.33 5.00
C SER A 582 -38.44 27.95 6.34
N GLU A 583 -38.51 27.16 7.43
CA GLU A 583 -38.06 27.60 8.76
C GLU A 583 -36.54 27.86 8.78
N ILE A 584 -35.73 27.02 8.13
CA ILE A 584 -34.28 27.26 8.03
C ILE A 584 -33.97 28.56 7.27
N LEU A 585 -34.72 28.89 6.21
CA LEU A 585 -34.58 30.15 5.49
C LEU A 585 -34.91 31.35 6.39
N ILE A 586 -35.97 31.26 7.19
CA ILE A 586 -36.36 32.30 8.14
C ILE A 586 -35.29 32.44 9.23
N ILE A 587 -34.88 31.33 9.85
CA ILE A 587 -33.88 31.28 10.93
C ILE A 587 -32.57 31.93 10.48
N THR A 588 -32.12 31.64 9.26
CA THR A 588 -30.83 32.12 8.73
C THR A 588 -30.94 33.45 7.98
N ASN A 589 -32.13 34.04 7.91
CA ASN A 589 -32.43 35.21 7.07
C ASN A 589 -31.86 35.02 5.65
N ASN A 590 -32.32 33.98 4.95
CA ASN A 590 -31.84 33.56 3.63
C ASN A 590 -30.32 33.33 3.55
N PHE A 591 -29.73 32.70 4.58
CA PHE A 591 -28.30 32.38 4.63
C PHE A 591 -27.36 33.60 4.46
N THR A 592 -27.77 34.76 4.97
CA THR A 592 -27.05 36.04 4.77
C THR A 592 -25.71 36.11 5.49
N THR A 593 -25.65 35.67 6.75
CA THR A 593 -24.45 35.81 7.60
C THR A 593 -23.70 34.49 7.70
N MET A 594 -22.61 34.35 6.96
CA MET A 594 -21.74 33.16 7.01
C MET A 594 -20.75 33.27 8.18
N LEU A 595 -20.73 32.26 9.04
CA LEU A 595 -19.79 32.11 10.15
C LEU A 595 -18.50 31.39 9.71
N GLY A 596 -18.60 30.48 8.74
CA GLY A 596 -17.46 29.75 8.21
C GLY A 596 -17.82 28.79 7.08
N LYS A 597 -16.79 28.29 6.40
CA LYS A 597 -16.89 27.28 5.33
C LYS A 597 -15.95 26.12 5.66
N GLY A 598 -16.51 24.93 5.90
CA GLY A 598 -15.75 23.69 6.11
C GLY A 598 -15.71 22.82 4.85
N GLY A 599 -15.09 21.64 4.95
CA GLY A 599 -15.01 20.65 3.85
C GLY A 599 -16.37 20.11 3.38
N PHE A 600 -17.40 20.21 4.24
CA PHE A 600 -18.67 19.51 4.04
C PHE A 600 -19.88 20.44 3.97
N GLY A 601 -19.70 21.74 4.16
CA GLY A 601 -20.81 22.67 4.25
C GLY A 601 -20.42 24.08 4.63
N LYS A 602 -21.40 24.99 4.49
CA LYS A 602 -21.30 26.38 4.94
C LYS A 602 -22.08 26.52 6.25
N VAL A 603 -21.51 27.21 7.22
CA VAL A 603 -22.14 27.48 8.52
C VAL A 603 -22.62 28.92 8.53
N TYR A 604 -23.88 29.12 8.93
CA TYR A 604 -24.54 30.43 8.96
C TYR A 604 -25.03 30.76 10.36
N LEU A 605 -25.04 32.04 10.69
CA LEU A 605 -25.71 32.52 11.90
C LEU A 605 -27.21 32.51 11.67
N GLY A 606 -27.96 32.03 12.66
CA GLY A 606 -29.41 32.09 12.66
C GLY A 606 -29.99 32.52 14.00
N THR A 607 -31.27 32.88 13.99
CA THR A 607 -32.04 33.23 15.18
C THR A 607 -33.37 32.50 15.15
N LEU A 608 -33.67 31.72 16.20
CA LEU A 608 -34.96 31.05 16.36
C LEU A 608 -36.05 32.07 16.72
N GLU A 609 -37.32 31.71 16.55
CA GLU A 609 -38.46 32.59 16.88
C GLU A 609 -38.45 33.10 18.33
N CYS A 610 -37.90 32.31 19.25
CA CYS A 610 -37.73 32.67 20.66
C CYS A 610 -36.56 33.65 20.92
N GLY A 611 -35.89 34.16 19.89
CA GLY A 611 -34.75 35.07 19.99
C GLY A 611 -33.40 34.39 20.28
N LYS A 612 -33.37 33.07 20.44
CA LYS A 612 -32.13 32.31 20.68
C LYS A 612 -31.28 32.24 19.41
N LYS A 613 -30.01 32.64 19.50
CA LYS A 613 -29.03 32.50 18.41
C LYS A 613 -28.60 31.04 18.22
N VAL A 614 -28.45 30.63 16.97
CA VAL A 614 -28.06 29.28 16.56
C VAL A 614 -27.04 29.32 15.41
N ALA A 615 -26.27 28.26 15.26
CA ALA A 615 -25.40 28.05 14.11
C ALA A 615 -26.01 26.99 13.18
N VAL A 616 -26.18 27.30 11.90
CA VAL A 616 -26.82 26.42 10.92
C VAL A 616 -25.78 25.95 9.90
N LYS A 617 -25.37 24.68 9.99
CA LYS A 617 -24.47 24.02 9.03
C LYS A 617 -25.31 23.44 7.90
N LYS A 618 -25.25 24.07 6.72
CA LYS A 618 -25.89 23.58 5.49
C LYS A 618 -24.90 22.75 4.70
N LEU A 619 -25.28 21.52 4.34
CA LEU A 619 -24.48 20.65 3.49
C LEU A 619 -24.32 21.26 2.08
N SER A 620 -23.13 21.14 1.50
CA SER A 620 -22.92 21.49 0.09
C SER A 620 -23.43 20.35 -0.82
N LEU A 621 -23.66 20.62 -2.13
CA LEU A 621 -24.24 19.74 -3.17
C LEU A 621 -24.05 18.22 -2.96
N PRO A 622 -25.02 17.37 -3.40
CA PRO A 622 -25.11 15.96 -3.00
C PRO A 622 -23.93 15.13 -3.50
N SER A 623 -22.87 15.05 -2.70
CA SER A 623 -21.89 13.98 -2.75
C SER A 623 -22.37 12.84 -1.86
N ALA A 624 -22.18 11.59 -2.31
CA ALA A 624 -22.54 10.41 -1.52
C ALA A 624 -21.83 10.37 -0.16
N GLN A 625 -20.69 11.07 -0.03
CA GLN A 625 -19.93 11.22 1.20
C GLN A 625 -20.57 12.24 2.16
N GLY A 626 -20.93 13.44 1.69
CA GLY A 626 -21.50 14.48 2.55
C GLY A 626 -22.83 14.07 3.21
N TYR A 627 -23.66 13.29 2.51
CA TYR A 627 -24.90 12.78 3.09
C TYR A 627 -24.67 11.76 4.22
N LYS A 628 -23.67 10.88 4.09
CA LYS A 628 -23.31 9.92 5.14
C LYS A 628 -22.79 10.61 6.40
N GLU A 629 -22.02 11.67 6.24
CA GLU A 629 -21.49 12.45 7.35
C GLU A 629 -22.57 13.24 8.07
N PHE A 630 -23.51 13.84 7.34
CA PHE A 630 -24.71 14.46 7.90
C PHE A 630 -25.52 13.46 8.74
N GLN A 631 -25.78 12.26 8.21
CA GLN A 631 -26.51 11.23 8.94
C GLN A 631 -25.77 10.75 10.19
N SER A 632 -24.45 10.59 10.10
CA SER A 632 -23.61 10.16 11.22
C SER A 632 -23.60 11.21 12.34
N GLU A 633 -23.40 12.47 11.98
CA GLU A 633 -23.38 13.60 12.92
C GLU A 633 -24.76 13.85 13.56
N ALA A 634 -25.84 13.81 12.78
CA ALA A 634 -27.20 13.94 13.28
C ALA A 634 -27.54 12.82 14.26
N LYS A 635 -27.31 11.56 13.88
CA LYS A 635 -27.63 10.38 14.70
C LYS A 635 -26.86 10.38 16.01
N LEU A 636 -25.59 10.78 15.99
CA LEU A 636 -24.77 10.87 17.19
C LEU A 636 -25.25 11.98 18.13
N LEU A 637 -25.34 13.22 17.64
CA LEU A 637 -25.62 14.39 18.48
C LEU A 637 -27.07 14.47 18.99
N MET A 638 -27.98 13.65 18.45
CA MET A 638 -29.29 13.43 19.05
C MET A 638 -29.23 12.70 20.41
N HIS A 639 -28.15 11.98 20.70
CA HIS A 639 -28.00 11.14 21.89
C HIS A 639 -26.85 11.58 22.82
N VAL A 640 -26.02 12.52 22.38
CA VAL A 640 -24.82 12.99 23.08
C VAL A 640 -25.09 14.36 23.68
N HIS A 641 -25.05 14.45 25.02
CA HIS A 641 -25.27 15.69 25.76
C HIS A 641 -24.22 15.86 26.85
N HIS A 642 -23.33 16.83 26.67
CA HIS A 642 -22.28 17.13 27.64
C HIS A 642 -21.91 18.61 27.60
N ARG A 643 -21.49 19.18 28.74
CA ARG A 643 -21.13 20.60 28.82
C ARG A 643 -20.00 20.99 27.87
N ASN A 644 -19.08 20.07 27.58
CA ASN A 644 -17.93 20.28 26.70
C ASN A 644 -18.08 19.62 25.32
N VAL A 645 -19.31 19.31 24.89
CA VAL A 645 -19.63 18.85 23.53
C VAL A 645 -20.75 19.74 22.98
N VAL A 646 -20.64 20.14 21.72
CA VAL A 646 -21.64 21.03 21.10
C VAL A 646 -23.01 20.33 21.06
N SER A 647 -24.04 21.05 21.50
CA SER A 647 -25.41 20.55 21.52
C SER A 647 -26.11 20.80 20.18
N LEU A 648 -26.71 19.73 19.64
CA LEU A 648 -27.62 19.83 18.49
C LEU A 648 -28.98 20.34 18.98
N VAL A 649 -29.44 21.45 18.39
CA VAL A 649 -30.75 22.06 18.65
C VAL A 649 -31.82 21.43 17.75
N GLY A 650 -31.47 21.02 16.54
CA GLY A 650 -32.37 20.31 15.64
C GLY A 650 -31.75 20.11 14.26
N TYR A 651 -32.52 19.53 13.34
CA TYR A 651 -32.04 19.24 11.99
C TYR A 651 -33.14 19.44 10.94
N CYS A 652 -32.71 19.61 9.69
CA CYS A 652 -33.57 19.69 8.51
C CYS A 652 -33.12 18.65 7.50
N ASP A 653 -34.03 17.78 7.09
CA ASP A 653 -33.86 16.80 6.03
C ASP A 653 -35.05 16.91 5.07
N GLU A 654 -35.02 17.88 4.16
CA GLU A 654 -36.12 18.16 3.23
C GLU A 654 -35.60 18.37 1.81
N GLY A 655 -36.03 17.50 0.88
CA GLY A 655 -35.60 17.52 -0.52
C GLY A 655 -34.07 17.43 -0.67
N GLU A 656 -33.50 18.35 -1.44
CA GLU A 656 -32.05 18.49 -1.64
C GLU A 656 -31.34 19.22 -0.49
N THR A 657 -32.08 19.77 0.49
CA THR A 657 -31.46 20.50 1.61
C THR A 657 -31.28 19.59 2.81
N LYS A 658 -30.05 19.58 3.34
CA LYS A 658 -29.67 18.94 4.59
C LYS A 658 -28.99 20.00 5.46
N ALA A 659 -29.50 20.23 6.66
CA ALA A 659 -28.94 21.22 7.58
C ALA A 659 -28.99 20.77 9.04
N LEU A 660 -27.95 21.09 9.80
CA LEU A 660 -27.85 20.86 11.24
C LEU A 660 -27.86 22.20 11.97
N VAL A 661 -28.69 22.32 13.00
CA VAL A 661 -28.86 23.53 13.81
C VAL A 661 -28.24 23.27 15.18
N TYR A 662 -27.19 24.00 15.51
CA TYR A 662 -26.45 23.88 16.77
C TYR A 662 -26.67 25.11 17.65
N GLU A 663 -26.30 24.99 18.92
CA GLU A 663 -26.08 26.17 19.76
C GLU A 663 -25.01 27.09 19.12
N TYR A 664 -25.24 28.40 19.20
CA TYR A 664 -24.26 29.37 18.73
C TYR A 664 -23.24 29.65 19.83
N LEU A 665 -21.96 29.50 19.50
CA LEU A 665 -20.82 29.76 20.38
C LEU A 665 -20.13 31.05 19.90
N SER A 666 -20.26 32.10 20.70
CA SER A 666 -19.97 33.49 20.33
C SER A 666 -18.48 33.79 20.16
N GLU A 667 -17.60 33.07 20.87
CA GLU A 667 -16.16 33.33 20.85
C GLU A 667 -15.43 32.60 19.70
N GLY A 668 -16.16 31.87 18.85
CA GLY A 668 -15.61 31.21 17.66
C GLY A 668 -14.78 29.97 17.99
N ASN A 669 -13.78 29.66 17.16
CA ASN A 669 -12.92 28.48 17.34
C ASN A 669 -11.54 28.80 17.94
N LEU A 670 -10.94 27.80 18.57
CA LEU A 670 -9.65 27.93 19.25
C LEU A 670 -8.51 28.30 18.29
N GLN A 671 -8.52 27.81 17.05
CA GLN A 671 -7.51 28.15 16.04
C GLN A 671 -7.45 29.67 15.78
N GLN A 672 -8.61 30.32 15.69
CA GLN A 672 -8.70 31.79 15.53
C GLN A 672 -8.20 32.55 16.76
N LYS A 673 -8.35 31.99 17.97
CA LYS A 673 -7.84 32.58 19.22
C LYS A 673 -6.33 32.42 19.40
N LEU A 674 -5.75 31.35 18.86
CA LEU A 674 -4.30 31.12 18.88
C LEU A 674 -3.57 31.85 17.75
N SER A 675 -4.26 32.25 16.69
CA SER A 675 -3.66 32.95 15.55
C SER A 675 -2.92 34.23 15.95
N ASP A 676 -1.76 34.47 15.35
CA ASP A 676 -0.97 35.71 15.53
C ASP A 676 -1.72 36.98 15.11
N LYS A 677 -2.77 36.84 14.30
CA LYS A 677 -3.60 37.96 13.84
C LYS A 677 -4.62 38.42 14.88
N ASN A 678 -4.77 37.70 15.99
CA ASN A 678 -5.73 38.03 17.02
C ASN A 678 -5.11 38.94 18.09
N PRO A 679 -5.63 40.18 18.29
CA PRO A 679 -5.09 41.10 19.30
C PRO A 679 -5.37 40.65 20.74
N ASN A 680 -6.38 39.82 20.95
CA ASN A 680 -6.77 39.30 22.27
C ASN A 680 -6.25 37.86 22.41
N PHE A 681 -4.97 37.73 22.78
CA PHE A 681 -4.34 36.43 22.98
C PHE A 681 -4.82 35.74 24.27
N LEU A 682 -4.84 34.41 24.27
CA LEU A 682 -5.25 33.62 25.43
C LEU A 682 -4.16 33.63 26.50
N GLU A 683 -4.52 34.02 27.72
CA GLU A 683 -3.67 33.90 28.91
C GLU A 683 -3.46 32.44 29.29
N TRP A 684 -2.39 32.16 30.03
CA TRP A 684 -2.00 30.78 30.36
C TRP A 684 -3.11 29.99 31.08
N ILE A 685 -3.75 30.59 32.09
CA ILE A 685 -4.88 29.97 32.81
C ILE A 685 -6.06 29.67 31.88
N GLN A 686 -6.33 30.54 30.90
CA GLN A 686 -7.40 30.30 29.93
C GLN A 686 -7.06 29.10 29.03
N ARG A 687 -5.80 28.98 28.59
CA ARG A 687 -5.33 27.82 27.81
C ARG A 687 -5.45 26.51 28.59
N LEU A 688 -5.09 26.52 29.88
CA LEU A 688 -5.24 25.36 30.77
C LEU A 688 -6.71 24.96 30.93
N LYS A 689 -7.61 25.93 31.13
CA LYS A 689 -9.07 25.68 31.25
C LYS A 689 -9.64 25.11 29.95
N ILE A 690 -9.26 25.67 28.80
CA ILE A 690 -9.68 25.18 27.48
C ILE A 690 -9.18 23.75 27.25
N ALA A 691 -7.93 23.45 27.58
CA ALA A 691 -7.37 22.09 27.50
C ALA A 691 -8.16 21.12 28.38
N MET A 692 -8.45 21.50 29.62
CA MET A 692 -9.21 20.68 30.57
C MET A 692 -10.65 20.45 30.08
N ASP A 693 -11.33 21.49 29.59
CA ASP A 693 -12.67 21.38 29.02
C ASP A 693 -12.71 20.45 27.82
N ALA A 694 -11.76 20.57 26.90
CA ALA A 694 -11.65 19.68 25.75
C ALA A 694 -11.32 18.23 26.16
N ALA A 695 -10.43 18.04 27.15
CA ALA A 695 -10.14 16.70 27.70
C ALA A 695 -11.38 16.06 28.34
N ASN A 696 -12.17 16.82 29.11
CA ASN A 696 -13.42 16.35 29.71
C ASN A 696 -14.47 15.99 28.65
N GLY A 697 -14.56 16.79 27.56
CA GLY A 697 -15.42 16.49 26.43
C GLY A 697 -15.02 15.18 25.75
N LEU A 698 -13.73 14.96 25.56
CA LEU A 698 -13.20 13.75 24.93
C LEU A 698 -13.33 12.53 25.84
N ASP A 699 -13.12 12.69 27.15
CA ASP A 699 -13.38 11.65 28.15
C ASP A 699 -14.85 11.21 28.15
N TYR A 700 -15.78 12.15 28.09
CA TYR A 700 -17.20 11.82 27.95
C TYR A 700 -17.47 10.99 26.67
N LEU A 701 -16.88 11.37 25.52
CA LEU A 701 -17.04 10.60 24.28
C LEU A 701 -16.45 9.18 24.38
N HIS A 702 -15.30 9.03 25.02
CA HIS A 702 -14.57 7.77 25.12
C HIS A 702 -15.07 6.84 26.22
N ASN A 703 -15.54 7.39 27.34
CA ASN A 703 -15.84 6.62 28.55
C ASN A 703 -17.26 6.86 29.07
N GLY A 704 -17.87 8.00 28.74
CA GLY A 704 -19.25 8.34 29.10
C GLY A 704 -20.31 7.85 28.11
N CYS A 705 -19.98 7.76 26.82
CA CYS A 705 -20.87 7.23 25.78
C CYS A 705 -20.80 5.70 25.67
N LYS A 706 -21.95 5.06 25.44
CA LYS A 706 -22.09 3.61 25.22
C LYS A 706 -22.95 3.35 23.97
N PRO A 707 -22.39 2.83 22.87
CA PRO A 707 -20.97 2.52 22.66
C PRO A 707 -20.08 3.77 22.64
N PRO A 708 -18.77 3.64 22.96
CA PRO A 708 -17.87 4.78 22.92
C PRO A 708 -17.74 5.41 21.53
N VAL A 709 -17.48 6.71 21.51
CA VAL A 709 -17.45 7.55 20.32
C VAL A 709 -16.03 8.02 20.06
N ILE A 710 -15.49 7.74 18.87
CA ILE A 710 -14.18 8.21 18.43
C ILE A 710 -14.39 9.38 17.46
N HIS A 711 -13.77 10.54 17.74
CA HIS A 711 -13.99 11.78 17.02
C HIS A 711 -13.33 11.79 15.63
N ARG A 712 -12.08 11.32 15.53
CA ARG A 712 -11.24 11.19 14.31
C ARG A 712 -10.74 12.48 13.65
N ASP A 713 -11.44 13.61 13.82
CA ASP A 713 -11.00 14.92 13.30
C ASP A 713 -10.84 15.97 14.40
N LEU A 714 -10.16 15.60 15.49
CA LEU A 714 -9.92 16.51 16.60
C LEU A 714 -8.78 17.49 16.25
N LYS A 715 -9.08 18.79 16.21
CA LYS A 715 -8.15 19.88 15.87
C LYS A 715 -8.63 21.20 16.46
N THR A 716 -7.77 22.22 16.51
CA THR A 716 -8.10 23.54 17.09
C THR A 716 -9.25 24.26 16.38
N SER A 717 -9.52 24.00 15.10
CA SER A 717 -10.70 24.57 14.42
C SER A 717 -12.03 23.96 14.85
N ASN A 718 -11.98 22.76 15.45
CA ASN A 718 -13.13 21.98 15.88
C ASN A 718 -13.38 22.09 17.40
N ILE A 719 -12.57 22.88 18.11
CA ILE A 719 -12.80 23.28 19.50
C ILE A 719 -13.40 24.69 19.50
N LEU A 720 -14.68 24.80 19.87
CA LEU A 720 -15.43 26.05 19.90
C LEU A 720 -15.54 26.61 21.32
N LEU A 721 -15.71 27.92 21.45
CA LEU A 721 -15.70 28.63 22.73
C LEU A 721 -17.01 29.39 22.97
N ASP A 722 -17.60 29.22 24.16
CA ASP A 722 -18.77 29.98 24.60
C ASP A 722 -18.39 31.40 25.11
N GLU A 723 -19.38 32.22 25.46
CA GLU A 723 -19.14 33.57 25.99
C GLU A 723 -18.30 33.63 27.28
N ASN A 724 -18.16 32.50 27.99
CA ASN A 724 -17.37 32.38 29.22
C ASN A 724 -16.00 31.72 28.96
N MET A 725 -15.61 31.54 27.70
CA MET A 725 -14.38 30.86 27.26
C MET A 725 -14.32 29.38 27.64
N HIS A 726 -15.45 28.71 27.88
CA HIS A 726 -15.47 27.26 28.01
C HIS A 726 -15.38 26.58 26.65
N ALA A 727 -14.61 25.50 26.58
CA ALA A 727 -14.40 24.77 25.35
C ALA A 727 -15.45 23.67 25.12
N LYS A 728 -15.93 23.56 23.88
CA LYS A 728 -16.81 22.49 23.40
C LYS A 728 -16.27 21.85 22.13
N ILE A 729 -16.24 20.53 22.08
CA ILE A 729 -15.87 19.74 20.90
C ILE A 729 -17.02 19.77 19.87
N SER A 730 -16.68 19.97 18.60
CA SER A 730 -17.61 20.09 17.47
C SER A 730 -17.14 19.30 16.24
N ASP A 731 -18.02 19.18 15.24
CA ASP A 731 -17.77 18.56 13.93
C ASP A 731 -17.55 17.04 13.96
N PHE A 732 -18.66 16.32 14.13
CA PHE A 732 -18.68 14.86 14.26
C PHE A 732 -18.95 14.14 12.93
N GLY A 733 -18.81 14.82 11.79
CA GLY A 733 -19.15 14.28 10.47
C GLY A 733 -18.45 12.96 10.13
N VAL A 734 -17.18 12.81 10.54
CA VAL A 734 -16.40 11.59 10.31
C VAL A 734 -16.34 10.66 11.53
N SER A 735 -16.97 11.02 12.65
CA SER A 735 -16.91 10.27 13.90
C SER A 735 -17.42 8.82 13.75
N LYS A 736 -16.97 7.93 14.63
CA LYS A 736 -17.34 6.51 14.57
C LYS A 736 -17.59 5.96 15.96
N THR A 737 -18.67 5.19 16.08
CA THR A 737 -18.99 4.43 17.30
C THR A 737 -18.48 3.00 17.17
N PHE A 738 -18.14 2.39 18.30
CA PHE A 738 -17.94 0.94 18.35
C PHE A 738 -19.24 0.18 18.06
N ALA A 739 -19.13 -1.08 17.63
CA ALA A 739 -20.30 -1.92 17.40
C ALA A 739 -20.87 -2.38 18.75
N ASN A 740 -20.00 -2.67 19.72
CA ASN A 740 -20.34 -3.05 21.09
C ASN A 740 -19.50 -2.27 22.14
N ASP A 741 -19.96 -2.24 23.39
CA ASP A 741 -19.28 -1.58 24.52
C ASP A 741 -17.90 -2.19 24.88
N THR A 742 -17.60 -3.39 24.37
CA THR A 742 -16.38 -4.15 24.65
C THR A 742 -15.30 -4.00 23.58
N ASP A 743 -15.62 -3.41 22.43
CA ASP A 743 -14.67 -3.30 21.33
C ASP A 743 -13.57 -2.28 21.67
N THR A 744 -12.32 -2.63 21.39
CA THR A 744 -11.16 -1.77 21.69
C THR A 744 -10.65 -1.00 20.47
N TYR A 745 -11.09 -1.38 19.26
CA TYR A 745 -10.72 -0.74 17.99
C TYR A 745 -11.80 -0.96 16.90
N VAL A 746 -11.76 -0.15 15.84
CA VAL A 746 -12.60 -0.27 14.65
C VAL A 746 -11.72 -0.14 13.41
N THR A 747 -11.80 -1.09 12.47
CA THR A 747 -11.12 -0.96 11.17
C THR A 747 -11.93 -0.02 10.27
N THR A 748 -11.28 1.02 9.74
CA THR A 748 -11.93 2.01 8.88
C THR A 748 -10.92 2.74 8.00
N TYR A 749 -11.36 3.20 6.83
CA TYR A 749 -10.52 4.02 5.95
C TYR A 749 -9.93 5.23 6.71
N PRO A 750 -8.61 5.50 6.63
CA PRO A 750 -8.00 6.66 7.26
C PRO A 750 -8.70 7.96 6.83
N ALA A 751 -9.14 8.76 7.79
CA ALA A 751 -9.73 10.07 7.54
C ALA A 751 -9.42 11.00 8.71
N GLY A 752 -9.14 12.26 8.42
CA GLY A 752 -8.76 13.28 9.40
C GLY A 752 -7.93 14.39 8.75
N THR A 753 -7.57 15.40 9.52
CA THR A 753 -6.81 16.56 9.02
C THR A 753 -5.28 16.34 9.11
N PRO A 754 -4.52 16.52 8.01
CA PRO A 754 -3.06 16.44 8.03
C PRO A 754 -2.45 17.31 9.14
N GLY A 755 -1.51 16.77 9.91
CA GLY A 755 -0.93 17.42 11.09
C GLY A 755 -1.48 16.90 12.42
N TYR A 756 -2.70 16.36 12.44
CA TYR A 756 -3.37 15.84 13.65
C TYR A 756 -3.58 14.33 13.62
N VAL A 757 -3.54 13.71 12.43
CA VAL A 757 -3.83 12.27 12.27
C VAL A 757 -2.78 11.43 13.00
N ASP A 758 -3.27 10.48 13.80
CA ASP A 758 -2.48 9.42 14.42
C ASP A 758 -1.72 8.62 13.35
N PRO A 759 -0.37 8.55 13.42
CA PRO A 759 0.44 7.84 12.44
C PRO A 759 0.12 6.34 12.37
N GLU A 760 -0.22 5.70 13.48
CA GLU A 760 -0.58 4.27 13.48
C GLU A 760 -1.95 4.06 12.80
N PHE A 761 -2.94 4.90 13.09
CA PHE A 761 -4.24 4.85 12.41
C PHE A 761 -4.11 5.14 10.90
N TYR A 762 -3.27 6.12 10.52
CA TYR A 762 -2.99 6.44 9.12
C TYR A 762 -2.38 5.24 8.38
N CYS A 763 -1.44 4.53 9.01
CA CYS A 763 -0.76 3.39 8.40
C CYS A 763 -1.56 2.09 8.43
N SER A 764 -2.26 1.78 9.52
CA SER A 764 -2.89 0.46 9.75
C SER A 764 -4.40 0.43 9.46
N GLY A 765 -5.05 1.59 9.29
CA GLY A 765 -6.51 1.70 9.21
C GLY A 765 -7.24 1.31 10.51
N THR A 766 -6.49 1.08 11.59
CA THR A 766 -7.02 0.62 12.87
C THR A 766 -7.29 1.81 13.78
N LEU A 767 -8.56 2.15 13.95
CA LEU A 767 -8.97 3.28 14.75
C LEU A 767 -9.27 2.86 16.17
N ASN A 768 -8.77 3.58 17.16
CA ASN A 768 -9.13 3.37 18.56
C ASN A 768 -9.17 4.70 19.33
N LYS A 769 -9.55 4.66 20.61
CA LYS A 769 -9.61 5.85 21.48
C LYS A 769 -8.28 6.63 21.53
N LYS A 770 -7.14 5.93 21.46
CA LYS A 770 -5.80 6.54 21.50
C LYS A 770 -5.45 7.33 20.24
N SER A 771 -6.20 7.16 19.15
CA SER A 771 -6.03 7.99 17.97
C SER A 771 -6.50 9.43 18.22
N ASP A 772 -7.61 9.63 18.94
CA ASP A 772 -8.01 10.97 19.37
C ASP A 772 -7.07 11.54 20.43
N VAL A 773 -6.48 10.69 21.30
CA VAL A 773 -5.48 11.13 22.29
C VAL A 773 -4.24 11.70 21.60
N TYR A 774 -3.80 11.10 20.50
CA TYR A 774 -2.71 11.66 19.69
C TYR A 774 -3.07 13.03 19.12
N SER A 775 -4.23 13.14 18.47
CA SER A 775 -4.74 14.43 17.95
C SER A 775 -4.85 15.49 19.05
N PHE A 776 -5.27 15.08 20.26
CA PHE A 776 -5.32 15.96 21.43
C PHE A 776 -3.93 16.40 21.89
N GLY A 777 -2.93 15.52 21.86
CA GLY A 777 -1.53 15.86 22.11
C GLY A 777 -1.01 16.98 21.20
N ILE A 778 -1.40 16.97 19.91
CA ILE A 778 -1.07 18.05 18.97
C ILE A 778 -1.75 19.36 19.37
N ILE A 779 -3.03 19.32 19.77
CA ILE A 779 -3.76 20.52 20.26
C ILE A 779 -3.08 21.10 21.50
N LEU A 780 -2.58 20.26 22.41
CA LEU A 780 -1.80 20.71 23.57
C LEU A 780 -0.50 21.39 23.13
N LEU A 781 0.21 20.86 22.13
CA LEU A 781 1.38 21.54 21.56
C LEU A 781 1.03 22.90 20.95
N GLU A 782 -0.09 23.02 20.23
CA GLU A 782 -0.54 24.31 19.68
C GLU A 782 -0.90 25.30 20.80
N LEU A 783 -1.56 24.83 21.87
CA LEU A 783 -1.91 25.65 23.03
C LEU A 783 -0.67 26.19 23.76
N ILE A 784 0.36 25.38 24.00
CA ILE A 784 1.55 25.87 24.72
C ILE A 784 2.45 26.74 23.84
N THR A 785 2.61 26.38 22.57
CA THR A 785 3.54 27.10 21.66
C THR A 785 2.91 28.30 20.96
N GLY A 786 1.58 28.33 20.83
CA GLY A 786 0.87 29.28 19.97
C GLY A 786 1.12 29.08 18.47
N GLN A 787 1.78 27.99 18.07
CA GLN A 787 2.14 27.69 16.67
C GLN A 787 1.16 26.69 16.07
N PRO A 788 0.92 26.74 14.75
CA PRO A 788 0.07 25.76 14.07
C PRO A 788 0.72 24.37 14.01
N ALA A 789 -0.09 23.31 13.99
CA ALA A 789 0.36 21.92 13.86
C ALA A 789 1.24 21.67 12.62
N LEU A 790 0.97 22.37 11.52
CA LEU A 790 1.79 22.44 10.32
C LEU A 790 2.35 23.86 10.17
N ARG A 791 3.68 23.96 10.13
CA ARG A 791 4.44 25.22 10.07
C ARG A 791 5.10 25.40 8.71
N GLY A 792 5.24 26.63 8.25
CA GLY A 792 5.93 26.98 7.00
C GLY A 792 4.99 27.47 5.92
N THR A 793 5.51 27.62 4.70
CA THR A 793 4.70 27.95 3.52
C THR A 793 4.07 26.67 2.94
N PRO A 794 3.02 26.77 2.12
CA PRO A 794 2.43 25.60 1.45
C PRO A 794 3.44 24.75 0.67
N GLU A 795 4.57 25.33 0.27
CA GLU A 795 5.66 24.71 -0.49
C GLU A 795 6.72 24.03 0.42
N ASN A 796 6.75 24.33 1.72
CA ASN A 796 7.71 23.79 2.67
C ASN A 796 7.08 23.65 4.07
N LEU A 797 6.09 22.75 4.16
CA LEU A 797 5.37 22.44 5.39
C LEU A 797 6.18 21.49 6.28
N SER A 798 6.26 21.80 7.57
CA SER A 798 6.93 21.01 8.60
C SER A 798 6.00 20.77 9.78
N TYR A 799 6.05 19.58 10.36
CA TYR A 799 5.24 19.26 11.54
C TYR A 799 5.78 19.97 12.79
N ILE A 800 4.90 20.28 13.74
CA ILE A 800 5.27 20.92 15.00
C ILE A 800 6.17 20.03 15.88
N ILE A 801 6.02 18.70 15.82
CA ILE A 801 6.71 17.74 16.71
C ILE A 801 8.24 17.80 16.60
N PRO A 802 8.88 17.71 15.41
CA PRO A 802 10.34 17.85 15.29
C PRO A 802 10.87 19.15 15.86
N TRP A 803 10.14 20.26 15.68
CA TRP A 803 10.53 21.55 16.22
C TRP A 803 10.51 21.57 17.75
N VAL A 804 9.42 21.08 18.36
CA VAL A 804 9.31 20.97 19.84
C VAL A 804 10.40 20.05 20.40
N ASN A 805 10.65 18.89 19.78
CA ASN A 805 11.71 17.96 20.19
C ASN A 805 13.10 18.60 20.14
N ASN A 806 13.38 19.42 19.13
CA ASN A 806 14.65 20.14 19.05
C ASN A 806 14.79 21.18 20.18
N LYS A 807 13.70 21.88 20.52
CA LYS A 807 13.69 22.84 21.63
C LYS A 807 13.76 22.18 23.00
N LEU A 808 13.14 21.02 23.19
CA LEU A 808 13.26 20.26 24.45
C LEU A 808 14.70 19.89 24.78
N ARG A 809 15.56 19.68 23.76
CA ARG A 809 17.00 19.39 23.97
C ARG A 809 17.79 20.57 24.54
N THR A 810 17.33 21.81 24.36
CA THR A 810 18.01 22.98 24.93
C THR A 810 17.72 23.13 26.43
N GLY A 811 16.70 22.45 26.95
CA GLY A 811 16.31 22.52 28.35
C GLY A 811 15.69 23.85 28.77
N ASN A 812 15.33 24.72 27.83
CA ASN A 812 14.76 26.03 28.09
C ASN A 812 13.27 26.10 27.68
N ILE A 813 12.37 26.13 28.67
CA ILE A 813 10.92 26.17 28.44
C ILE A 813 10.45 27.47 27.78
N GLU A 814 11.18 28.58 27.98
CA GLU A 814 10.85 29.88 27.39
C GLU A 814 10.97 29.88 25.86
N GLU A 815 11.78 28.98 25.29
CA GLU A 815 11.90 28.81 23.84
C GLU A 815 10.77 28.00 23.22
N ILE A 816 9.97 27.32 24.04
CA ILE A 816 8.84 26.48 23.63
C ILE A 816 7.53 27.23 23.83
N VAL A 817 7.38 27.88 24.97
CA VAL A 817 6.14 28.57 25.34
C VAL A 817 5.91 29.78 24.45
N ASP A 818 4.65 30.01 24.10
CA ASP A 818 4.21 31.14 23.29
C ASP A 818 4.80 32.48 23.82
N PRO A 819 5.63 33.17 23.01
CA PRO A 819 6.28 34.41 23.44
C PRO A 819 5.31 35.51 23.86
N ARG A 820 4.06 35.48 23.37
CA ARG A 820 3.01 36.44 23.74
C ARG A 820 2.62 36.36 25.21
N LEU A 821 2.87 35.24 25.88
CA LEU A 821 2.63 35.09 27.31
C LEU A 821 3.63 35.88 28.17
N GLN A 822 4.75 36.34 27.61
CA GLN A 822 5.71 37.24 28.29
C GLN A 822 6.15 36.75 29.69
N GLY A 823 6.33 35.43 29.86
CA GLY A 823 6.72 34.84 31.14
C GLY A 823 5.59 34.80 32.20
N LYS A 824 4.35 35.17 31.86
CA LYS A 824 3.18 35.10 32.76
C LYS A 824 2.61 33.68 32.83
N TYR A 825 3.42 32.76 33.33
CA TYR A 825 3.05 31.38 33.59
C TYR A 825 4.00 30.78 34.63
N ASN A 826 3.55 29.80 35.40
CA ASN A 826 4.43 29.02 36.26
C ASN A 826 5.26 28.04 35.40
N ALA A 827 6.59 28.13 35.47
CA ALA A 827 7.48 27.26 34.71
C ALA A 827 7.27 25.75 35.00
N ALA A 828 6.96 25.37 36.24
CA ALA A 828 6.64 23.98 36.58
C ALA A 828 5.29 23.54 35.97
N SER A 829 4.30 24.43 35.92
CA SER A 829 3.04 24.18 35.21
C SER A 829 3.27 23.99 33.70
N ALA A 830 4.09 24.84 33.07
CA ALA A 830 4.44 24.72 31.65
C ALA A 830 5.24 23.44 31.34
N TRP A 831 6.21 23.07 32.18
CA TRP A 831 6.96 21.82 32.04
C TRP A 831 6.07 20.58 32.21
N LYS A 832 5.15 20.60 33.17
CA LYS A 832 4.18 19.50 33.32
C LYS A 832 3.25 19.44 32.11
N PHE A 833 2.76 20.58 31.63
CA PHE A 833 1.88 20.65 30.46
C PHE A 833 2.54 20.12 29.18
N ILE A 834 3.81 20.47 28.91
CA ILE A 834 4.53 19.90 27.76
C ILE A 834 4.78 18.40 27.95
N GLY A 835 5.07 17.95 29.17
CA GLY A 835 5.19 16.52 29.49
C GLY A 835 3.91 15.73 29.19
N ILE A 836 2.75 16.29 29.56
CA ILE A 836 1.44 15.72 29.24
C ILE A 836 1.27 15.64 27.72
N ALA A 837 1.52 16.75 27.00
CA ALA A 837 1.40 16.80 25.55
C ALA A 837 2.29 15.74 24.87
N MET A 838 3.55 15.62 25.28
CA MET A 838 4.49 14.66 24.72
C MET A 838 4.14 13.21 25.07
N SER A 839 3.51 12.92 26.22
CA SER A 839 3.05 11.57 26.56
C SER A 839 1.89 11.09 25.69
N CYS A 840 1.14 12.00 25.07
CA CYS A 840 0.08 11.68 24.10
C CYS A 840 0.61 11.36 22.69
N LEU A 841 1.87 11.68 22.39
CA LEU A 841 2.46 11.63 21.04
C LEU A 841 3.37 10.42 20.69
N PRO A 842 3.57 9.38 21.53
CA PRO A 842 4.24 8.17 21.08
C PRO A 842 3.63 7.57 19.82
N GLN A 843 4.49 7.04 18.94
CA GLN A 843 4.07 6.42 17.68
C GLN A 843 3.19 5.19 17.92
N VAL A 844 3.52 4.37 18.93
CA VAL A 844 2.73 3.19 19.32
C VAL A 844 1.63 3.60 20.33
N PRO A 845 0.35 3.36 20.05
CA PRO A 845 -0.74 3.88 20.88
C PRO A 845 -0.84 3.30 22.29
N ILE A 846 -0.31 2.10 22.54
CA ILE A 846 -0.32 1.50 23.88
C ILE A 846 0.48 2.32 24.89
N HIS A 847 1.46 3.11 24.42
CA HIS A 847 2.24 4.01 25.27
C HIS A 847 1.55 5.35 25.52
N ARG A 848 0.44 5.63 24.84
CA ARG A 848 -0.34 6.86 25.06
C ARG A 848 -1.23 6.66 26.29
N PRO A 849 -1.40 7.69 27.15
CA PRO A 849 -2.28 7.63 28.30
C PRO A 849 -3.76 7.50 27.88
N HIS A 850 -4.63 7.15 28.82
CA HIS A 850 -6.07 7.34 28.62
C HIS A 850 -6.44 8.81 28.88
N ILE A 851 -7.51 9.28 28.25
CA ILE A 851 -7.87 10.70 28.26
C ILE A 851 -8.32 11.19 29.65
N ASP A 852 -8.89 10.31 30.48
CA ASP A 852 -9.20 10.56 31.89
C ASP A 852 -7.94 10.86 32.72
N HIS A 853 -6.86 10.11 32.48
CA HIS A 853 -5.56 10.37 33.11
C HIS A 853 -4.99 11.71 32.66
N VAL A 854 -5.06 12.01 31.35
CA VAL A 854 -4.65 13.32 30.80
C VAL A 854 -5.45 14.46 31.42
N ALA A 855 -6.78 14.32 31.57
CA ALA A 855 -7.64 15.31 32.21
C ALA A 855 -7.26 15.54 33.68
N SER A 856 -6.93 14.48 34.42
CA SER A 856 -6.44 14.57 35.81
C SER A 856 -5.11 15.33 35.89
N GLU A 857 -4.15 15.00 35.02
CA GLU A 857 -2.84 15.67 35.00
C GLU A 857 -2.96 17.16 34.62
N LEU A 858 -3.85 17.51 33.68
CA LEU A 858 -4.13 18.90 33.31
C LEU A 858 -4.75 19.70 34.47
N LYS A 859 -5.61 19.05 35.27
CA LYS A 859 -6.17 19.66 36.48
C LYS A 859 -5.10 19.98 37.52
N GLU A 860 -4.07 19.16 37.62
CA GLU A 860 -2.89 19.45 38.45
C GLU A 860 -2.05 20.60 37.89
N CYS A 861 -1.88 20.72 36.57
CA CYS A 861 -1.23 21.91 35.99
C CYS A 861 -1.95 23.21 36.36
N LEU A 862 -3.28 23.18 36.34
CA LEU A 862 -4.11 24.32 36.74
C LEU A 862 -4.02 24.61 38.24
N SER A 863 -3.94 23.59 39.10
CA SER A 863 -3.79 23.78 40.54
C SER A 863 -2.43 24.40 40.91
N LEU A 864 -1.35 24.01 40.21
CA LEU A 864 -0.03 24.62 40.36
C LEU A 864 -0.07 26.13 40.06
N GLU A 865 -0.74 26.53 38.98
CA GLU A 865 -0.86 27.94 38.59
C GLU A 865 -1.66 28.75 39.63
N LEU A 866 -2.83 28.23 40.05
CA LEU A 866 -3.70 28.90 41.03
C LEU A 866 -3.07 28.98 42.43
N SER A 867 -2.21 28.01 42.80
CA SER A 867 -1.50 28.03 44.07
C SER A 867 -0.45 29.15 44.14
N LEU A 868 0.20 29.45 43.00
CA LEU A 868 1.14 30.55 42.89
C LEU A 868 0.41 31.90 42.97
N GLU A 869 -0.72 32.07 42.29
CA GLU A 869 -1.54 33.29 42.39
C GLU A 869 -1.98 33.59 43.82
N ARG A 870 -2.41 32.56 44.57
CA ARG A 870 -2.78 32.71 45.99
C ARG A 870 -1.59 33.07 46.87
N THR A 871 -0.42 32.48 46.63
CA THR A 871 0.80 32.79 47.37
C THR A 871 1.26 34.22 47.10
N VAL A 872 1.24 34.65 45.83
CA VAL A 872 1.59 36.02 45.43
C VAL A 872 0.57 37.04 45.95
N SER A 873 -0.74 36.72 45.93
CA SER A 873 -1.79 37.56 46.52
C SER A 873 -1.61 37.70 48.03
N ASN A 874 -1.40 36.59 48.76
CA ASN A 874 -1.20 36.62 50.21
C ASN A 874 0.07 37.38 50.61
N VAL A 875 1.16 37.28 49.83
CA VAL A 875 2.40 38.07 50.05
C VAL A 875 2.15 39.55 49.76
N ARG A 876 1.36 39.89 48.73
CA ARG A 876 1.00 41.26 48.39
C ARG A 876 0.10 41.90 49.46
N ASP A 877 -0.86 41.15 50.00
CA ASP A 877 -1.74 41.60 51.08
C ASP A 877 -0.99 41.74 52.42
N SER A 878 -0.02 40.87 52.70
CA SER A 878 0.84 41.00 53.90
C SER A 878 1.89 42.11 53.80
N LEU A 879 2.40 42.41 52.60
CA LEU A 879 3.23 43.61 52.34
C LEU A 879 2.41 44.91 52.37
N ALA A 880 1.16 44.88 51.90
CA ALA A 880 0.24 46.02 52.04
C ALA A 880 -0.08 46.30 53.52
N MET A 881 -0.24 45.27 54.36
CA MET A 881 -0.41 45.42 55.80
C MET A 881 0.86 45.89 56.54
N SER A 882 2.08 45.56 56.06
CA SER A 882 3.32 46.03 56.71
C SER A 882 3.73 47.46 56.31
N SER A 883 3.22 47.97 55.18
CA SER A 883 3.45 49.34 54.73
C SER A 883 2.66 50.43 55.48
N GLY A 884 1.78 50.04 56.41
CA GLY A 884 0.94 50.94 57.22
C GLY A 884 1.52 51.38 58.57
N GLN A 885 2.75 50.98 58.94
CA GLN A 885 3.40 51.42 60.18
C GLN A 885 4.84 51.88 59.95
N ILE A 886 4.99 53.06 59.37
CA ILE A 886 6.17 53.91 59.57
C ILE A 886 5.66 55.34 59.80
N GLU A 887 5.28 55.65 61.04
CA GLU A 887 5.23 57.03 61.52
C GLU A 887 6.66 57.48 61.82
N PHE A 888 7.12 58.51 61.12
CA PHE A 888 8.29 59.29 61.53
C PHE A 888 7.82 60.40 62.47
N HIS A 889 8.46 60.46 63.65
CA HIS A 889 8.41 61.57 64.60
C HIS A 889 8.89 62.89 64.01
#